data_AF-A0A543CKE4-F1
#
_entry.id   AF-A0A543CKE4-F1
#
_cell.length_a   1.000
_cell.length_b   1.000
_cell.length_c   1.000
_cell.angle_alpha   90.00
_cell.angle_beta   90.00
_cell.angle_gamma   90.00
#
_symmetry.space_group_name_H-M   'P 1'
#
loop_
_entity.id
_entity.type
_entity.pdbx_description
1 polymer ?
#
loop_
_entity_poly.entity_id
_entity_poly.type
_entity_poly.pdbx_seq_one_letter_code
_entity_poly.pdbx_strand_id
1 'polypeptide(L)'
;MPSGSPSGGVDRLGGPPGQGGGPPRRTGGPGGPGGPGGPGGPGRPGGPRGPGGPGGPGRRRADSGSGSGSGGGRRGRGKPKKTGWRRFVPSWKILLAAFGIGTLATICMVGVAYAMVKVPTVNEDSTEQGAQVYWSDGSPMMKIGSSRTIVPLSKISPNMQAAVLAAEDRKFYHESAISPTGIGRAVINDLSGGDTQGGSTITQQYVKNAYLSQEQTITRKFKEIFISVKVGKQQDKDMILQNYLNTIFFGRGANGVEAAAEAYYGVHAKDLTVPQAAVLAATVKQPGYYDPAEKGHLNDTIERYNFVLDGMVKIGKLSQADFLKYKDHLPKVIAVKKGNANAGQKGFMYERVHNALSGLGYSDTKIENGGLKVYTSWDKKLQAKAQSTVEQDLHAHNMPPYTRVGLVSMDPTKGEILAAYGGSDFIKRQVDDAYYSTAQVGSSFKPYVLAAALKSGISLKTQFNGLSPGWFNTDGDRVAAHTPGASEFSNDEANSPNPYVNLVDATADSLNTVYVPLGFKAGSQNVYNLAKDAGLPVHGLDDGHRGEGGFFLGQSDFAPINQASGYSTIANGGQYITPHSIRYVIEPSGKRTSPKLEKRTAFSDDVSRDVQYAMQAVVSKGTGKRAAIPGREIAGKTGTTNDNVAAWFSGFTPKQMVTTVGMWRYRDKDPKRHIKAHSYPLQHVGDYALVNGGDLPAQIWHDYMTGALSESKYSDVTHFEPPAYVGDTDQGQTPPPSATPTPTETPTCLPNQNPMRDHCKQDPNGGDQGQNCQLHPNRPGCPPPTGDPTDHPTCGIVGCQSTPPRPGGPGGGGGGGGGGGGQDTQAQAARPLKD
;
A
#
# COMPACT_ATOMS: atom_id res chain seq x y z
N MET A 1 30.68 -42.49 30.59
CA MET A 1 30.44 -43.93 30.35
C MET A 1 29.23 -44.36 31.17
N PRO A 2 28.48 -45.40 30.79
CA PRO A 2 28.11 -45.78 29.42
C PRO A 2 26.61 -46.20 29.27
N SER A 3 26.25 -46.67 28.07
CA SER A 3 25.00 -47.35 27.65
C SER A 3 23.77 -46.47 27.31
N GLY A 4 22.96 -46.81 26.29
CA GLY A 4 23.10 -47.89 25.29
C GLY A 4 22.15 -47.76 24.09
N SER A 5 22.61 -48.18 22.91
CA SER A 5 21.94 -48.08 21.58
C SER A 5 20.98 -49.30 21.32
N PRO A 6 20.43 -49.64 20.11
CA PRO A 6 20.84 -49.28 18.72
C PRO A 6 19.79 -49.13 17.58
N SER A 7 20.25 -48.53 16.46
CA SER A 7 19.96 -48.86 15.02
C SER A 7 18.54 -48.84 14.42
N GLY A 8 18.34 -48.46 13.14
CA GLY A 8 19.27 -47.86 12.18
C GLY A 8 18.82 -47.91 10.70
N GLY A 9 19.59 -47.25 9.82
CA GLY A 9 19.80 -47.59 8.39
C GLY A 9 18.80 -47.05 7.34
N VAL A 10 19.17 -46.76 6.08
CA VAL A 10 20.48 -46.84 5.37
C VAL A 10 20.55 -45.75 4.27
N ASP A 11 21.75 -45.23 3.96
CA ASP A 11 22.03 -44.22 2.91
C ASP A 11 22.02 -44.76 1.44
N ARG A 12 21.92 -43.86 0.43
CA ARG A 12 23.05 -43.45 -0.49
C ARG A 12 22.62 -42.88 -1.86
N LEU A 13 23.21 -41.71 -2.21
CA LEU A 13 23.73 -41.25 -3.54
C LEU A 13 22.77 -41.25 -4.78
N GLY A 14 22.88 -40.39 -5.81
CA GLY A 14 23.75 -39.25 -6.15
C GLY A 14 23.26 -38.60 -7.47
N GLY A 15 23.75 -37.39 -7.85
CA GLY A 15 23.34 -36.68 -9.09
C GLY A 15 24.12 -37.09 -10.36
N PRO A 16 24.13 -36.31 -11.48
CA PRO A 16 23.51 -35.00 -11.76
C PRO A 16 22.60 -34.96 -13.03
N PRO A 17 21.96 -33.82 -13.40
CA PRO A 17 21.17 -33.70 -14.64
C PRO A 17 22.01 -33.33 -15.87
N GLY A 18 21.73 -34.00 -17.01
CA GLY A 18 22.38 -33.77 -18.32
C GLY A 18 21.42 -33.25 -19.41
N GLN A 19 21.99 -32.84 -20.56
CA GLN A 19 21.31 -32.09 -21.62
C GLN A 19 20.26 -32.89 -22.42
N GLY A 20 19.11 -32.23 -22.70
CA GLY A 20 18.61 -31.96 -24.06
C GLY A 20 18.05 -33.08 -24.96
N GLY A 21 16.91 -32.80 -25.61
CA GLY A 21 16.57 -33.37 -26.94
C GLY A 21 15.16 -33.96 -27.11
N GLY A 22 14.37 -33.36 -28.02
CA GLY A 22 13.40 -34.07 -28.88
C GLY A 22 12.04 -34.53 -28.28
N PRO A 23 10.89 -34.13 -28.85
CA PRO A 23 9.58 -34.65 -28.47
C PRO A 23 9.07 -35.80 -29.39
N PRO A 24 8.39 -36.83 -28.84
CA PRO A 24 7.57 -37.75 -29.63
C PRO A 24 6.06 -37.50 -29.47
N ARG A 25 5.30 -37.64 -30.58
CA ARG A 25 3.83 -37.77 -30.57
C ARG A 25 3.44 -39.24 -30.34
N ARG A 26 2.37 -39.53 -29.56
CA ARG A 26 1.14 -40.23 -30.01
C ARG A 26 0.13 -40.66 -28.91
N THR A 27 -1.13 -40.23 -29.08
CA THR A 27 -2.43 -40.96 -28.91
C THR A 27 -2.70 -41.95 -27.75
N GLY A 28 -3.87 -41.82 -27.09
CA GLY A 28 -4.71 -42.98 -26.73
C GLY A 28 -5.68 -42.91 -25.53
N GLY A 29 -7.00 -42.73 -25.77
CA GLY A 29 -8.12 -43.06 -24.85
C GLY A 29 -8.17 -42.36 -23.47
N PRO A 30 -9.07 -42.77 -22.53
CA PRO A 30 -10.30 -43.58 -22.65
C PRO A 30 -11.54 -42.62 -22.76
N GLY A 31 -12.71 -42.70 -22.10
CA GLY A 31 -13.39 -43.68 -21.21
C GLY A 31 -14.65 -43.09 -20.51
N GLY A 32 -15.64 -43.92 -20.17
CA GLY A 32 -16.71 -43.64 -19.17
C GLY A 32 -16.63 -44.63 -17.98
N PRO A 33 -17.45 -44.55 -16.90
CA PRO A 33 -18.93 -44.71 -16.96
C PRO A 33 -19.76 -43.97 -15.85
N GLY A 34 -21.09 -44.22 -15.77
CA GLY A 34 -21.90 -43.95 -14.55
C GLY A 34 -23.42 -43.70 -14.73
N GLY A 35 -24.27 -44.32 -13.89
CA GLY A 35 -25.73 -44.08 -13.68
C GLY A 35 -26.07 -44.27 -12.18
N PRO A 36 -27.31 -44.61 -11.71
CA PRO A 36 -28.61 -44.82 -12.39
C PRO A 36 -29.90 -44.27 -11.65
N GLY A 37 -31.10 -44.49 -12.21
CA GLY A 37 -32.43 -44.41 -11.52
C GLY A 37 -33.01 -42.98 -11.26
N GLY A 38 -34.32 -42.73 -11.09
CA GLY A 38 -35.56 -43.56 -11.08
C GLY A 38 -36.84 -42.66 -11.29
N PRO A 39 -38.09 -43.20 -11.31
CA PRO A 39 -39.21 -42.58 -12.05
C PRO A 39 -40.40 -42.00 -11.23
N GLY A 40 -41.24 -41.17 -11.87
CA GLY A 40 -42.57 -40.77 -11.37
C GLY A 40 -43.41 -39.88 -12.32
N GLY A 41 -44.73 -39.97 -12.22
CA GLY A 41 -45.79 -39.14 -12.86
C GLY A 41 -47.14 -39.42 -12.16
N PRO A 42 -48.34 -39.10 -12.70
CA PRO A 42 -48.71 -38.30 -13.88
C PRO A 42 -49.75 -37.18 -13.55
N GLY A 43 -50.29 -36.46 -14.55
CA GLY A 43 -51.40 -35.49 -14.34
C GLY A 43 -52.15 -35.04 -15.60
N ARG A 44 -53.49 -35.07 -15.55
CA ARG A 44 -54.51 -34.54 -16.52
C ARG A 44 -55.63 -33.88 -15.65
N PRO A 45 -56.76 -33.31 -16.15
CA PRO A 45 -57.35 -33.31 -17.51
C PRO A 45 -57.82 -31.92 -18.03
N GLY A 46 -58.54 -31.86 -19.16
CA GLY A 46 -59.41 -30.71 -19.50
C GLY A 46 -59.60 -30.42 -21.01
N GLY A 47 -60.85 -30.41 -21.47
CA GLY A 47 -61.34 -29.84 -22.75
C GLY A 47 -62.78 -29.36 -22.52
N PRO A 48 -63.70 -29.28 -23.53
CA PRO A 48 -63.55 -29.38 -24.99
C PRO A 48 -64.34 -28.29 -25.77
N ARG A 49 -64.31 -28.29 -27.13
CA ARG A 49 -65.47 -28.06 -28.05
C ARG A 49 -65.09 -28.07 -29.55
N GLY A 50 -65.95 -28.66 -30.39
CA GLY A 50 -66.07 -28.43 -31.86
C GLY A 50 -67.44 -27.79 -32.18
N PRO A 51 -68.00 -27.79 -33.41
CA PRO A 51 -67.60 -28.43 -34.70
C PRO A 51 -67.09 -27.37 -35.73
N GLY A 52 -66.94 -27.58 -37.05
CA GLY A 52 -67.04 -28.76 -37.94
C GLY A 52 -68.12 -28.68 -39.05
N GLY A 53 -67.75 -28.80 -40.35
CA GLY A 53 -68.66 -28.78 -41.52
C GLY A 53 -67.92 -28.90 -42.89
N PRO A 54 -68.44 -29.56 -43.96
CA PRO A 54 -67.68 -29.83 -45.21
C PRO A 54 -68.38 -29.53 -46.58
N GLY A 55 -67.59 -29.51 -47.69
CA GLY A 55 -67.92 -30.28 -48.92
C GLY A 55 -68.21 -29.62 -50.30
N GLY A 56 -67.25 -29.73 -51.25
CA GLY A 56 -67.47 -29.93 -52.71
C GLY A 56 -67.96 -28.75 -53.60
N PRO A 57 -68.30 -28.97 -54.91
CA PRO A 57 -68.08 -30.18 -55.73
C PRO A 57 -67.71 -30.00 -57.25
N GLY A 58 -67.05 -31.02 -57.86
CA GLY A 58 -67.21 -31.44 -59.29
C GLY A 58 -66.42 -30.71 -60.40
N ARG A 59 -66.43 -31.14 -61.70
CA ARG A 59 -66.69 -32.46 -62.36
C ARG A 59 -66.41 -32.39 -63.90
N ARG A 60 -66.37 -33.54 -64.62
CA ARG A 60 -66.27 -33.74 -66.12
C ARG A 60 -64.84 -33.56 -66.71
N ARG A 61 -64.38 -34.20 -67.81
CA ARG A 61 -64.77 -35.35 -68.72
C ARG A 61 -63.41 -35.88 -69.28
N ALA A 62 -63.12 -37.14 -69.63
CA ALA A 62 -63.83 -38.25 -70.29
C ALA A 62 -63.86 -38.17 -71.84
N ASP A 63 -63.70 -39.35 -72.48
CA ASP A 63 -63.72 -39.66 -73.93
C ASP A 63 -62.57 -39.12 -74.82
N SER A 64 -62.14 -39.80 -75.89
CA SER A 64 -62.42 -41.18 -76.37
C SER A 64 -61.24 -41.69 -77.23
N GLY A 65 -61.11 -43.01 -77.40
CA GLY A 65 -60.08 -43.62 -78.26
C GLY A 65 -60.63 -44.22 -79.56
N SER A 66 -59.76 -44.35 -80.57
CA SER A 66 -59.90 -45.28 -81.70
C SER A 66 -58.51 -45.58 -82.28
N GLY A 67 -58.24 -46.82 -82.67
CA GLY A 67 -56.90 -47.24 -83.08
C GLY A 67 -56.80 -47.76 -84.51
N SER A 68 -55.81 -47.27 -85.25
CA SER A 68 -55.10 -47.97 -86.33
C SER A 68 -53.86 -47.15 -86.73
N GLY A 69 -52.75 -47.71 -87.20
CA GLY A 69 -52.41 -49.12 -87.34
C GLY A 69 -51.29 -49.30 -88.37
N SER A 70 -50.32 -50.19 -88.09
CA SER A 70 -49.16 -50.49 -88.95
C SER A 70 -48.18 -49.34 -89.24
N GLY A 71 -46.94 -49.67 -89.65
CA GLY A 71 -45.96 -48.68 -90.14
C GLY A 71 -44.51 -48.89 -89.64
N GLY A 72 -43.66 -49.47 -90.50
CA GLY A 72 -42.27 -49.83 -90.21
C GLY A 72 -41.40 -48.73 -89.58
N GLY A 73 -40.57 -49.14 -88.60
CA GLY A 73 -39.69 -48.23 -87.86
C GLY A 73 -38.46 -47.75 -88.64
N ARG A 74 -37.91 -46.60 -88.22
CA ARG A 74 -36.55 -46.15 -88.57
C ARG A 74 -35.79 -45.67 -87.33
N ARG A 75 -34.47 -45.85 -87.35
CA ARG A 75 -33.58 -45.74 -86.17
C ARG A 75 -33.43 -44.30 -85.67
N GLY A 76 -33.96 -43.99 -84.49
CA GLY A 76 -33.56 -42.82 -83.69
C GLY A 76 -32.49 -43.21 -82.67
N ARG A 77 -31.33 -42.53 -82.66
CA ARG A 77 -30.23 -42.81 -81.71
C ARG A 77 -30.68 -42.59 -80.26
N GLY A 78 -30.79 -43.68 -79.49
CA GLY A 78 -30.90 -43.59 -78.03
C GLY A 78 -29.65 -42.93 -77.44
N LYS A 79 -29.82 -41.85 -76.67
CA LYS A 79 -28.72 -41.24 -75.92
C LYS A 79 -28.23 -42.25 -74.87
N PRO A 80 -26.93 -42.56 -74.79
CA PRO A 80 -26.44 -43.60 -73.88
C PRO A 80 -26.69 -43.19 -72.43
N LYS A 81 -27.41 -44.03 -71.68
CA LYS A 81 -27.50 -43.94 -70.21
C LYS A 81 -26.07 -44.07 -69.67
N LYS A 82 -25.54 -43.02 -69.03
CA LYS A 82 -24.17 -43.04 -68.49
C LYS A 82 -24.05 -44.07 -67.35
N THR A 83 -23.43 -45.21 -67.64
CA THR A 83 -23.03 -46.21 -66.66
C THR A 83 -21.61 -45.93 -66.13
N GLY A 84 -21.27 -46.50 -64.97
CA GLY A 84 -19.97 -46.32 -64.32
C GLY A 84 -19.74 -44.93 -63.70
N TRP A 85 -18.49 -44.66 -63.30
CA TRP A 85 -18.09 -43.47 -62.52
C TRP A 85 -18.44 -42.14 -63.22
N ARG A 86 -18.53 -42.14 -64.56
CA ARG A 86 -18.95 -40.98 -65.37
C ARG A 86 -20.38 -40.46 -65.10
N ARG A 87 -21.19 -41.16 -64.27
CA ARG A 87 -22.44 -40.62 -63.72
C ARG A 87 -22.23 -39.56 -62.63
N PHE A 88 -21.09 -39.60 -61.92
CA PHE A 88 -20.76 -38.70 -60.81
C PHE A 88 -19.96 -37.46 -61.25
N VAL A 89 -19.56 -37.37 -62.52
CA VAL A 89 -18.92 -36.16 -63.06
C VAL A 89 -20.01 -35.18 -63.49
N PRO A 90 -20.23 -34.06 -62.76
CA PRO A 90 -21.22 -33.06 -63.12
C PRO A 90 -20.90 -32.45 -64.49
N SER A 91 -21.94 -32.05 -65.23
CA SER A 91 -21.72 -31.32 -66.48
C SER A 91 -21.12 -29.94 -66.19
N TRP A 92 -20.39 -29.35 -67.15
CA TRP A 92 -19.82 -28.00 -66.99
C TRP A 92 -20.87 -26.92 -66.63
N LYS A 93 -22.14 -27.10 -67.03
CA LYS A 93 -23.26 -26.23 -66.64
C LYS A 93 -23.62 -26.37 -65.16
N ILE A 94 -23.49 -27.56 -64.59
CA ILE A 94 -23.70 -27.81 -63.15
C ILE A 94 -22.50 -27.26 -62.35
N LEU A 95 -21.28 -27.38 -62.86
CA LEU A 95 -20.11 -26.75 -62.24
C LEU A 95 -20.20 -25.22 -62.27
N LEU A 96 -20.60 -24.61 -63.39
CA LEU A 96 -20.84 -23.17 -63.50
C LEU A 96 -22.00 -22.71 -62.61
N ALA A 97 -23.09 -23.47 -62.52
CA ALA A 97 -24.21 -23.14 -61.63
C ALA A 97 -23.81 -23.27 -60.15
N ALA A 98 -23.09 -24.33 -59.76
CA ALA A 98 -22.58 -24.50 -58.41
C ALA A 98 -21.56 -23.41 -58.03
N PHE A 99 -20.69 -23.02 -58.97
CA PHE A 99 -19.78 -21.88 -58.80
C PHE A 99 -20.56 -20.58 -58.61
N GLY A 100 -21.51 -20.25 -59.50
CA GLY A 100 -22.32 -19.03 -59.39
C GLY A 100 -23.17 -18.96 -58.12
N ILE A 101 -23.78 -20.08 -57.71
CA ILE A 101 -24.50 -20.19 -56.43
C ILE A 101 -23.54 -20.04 -55.25
N GLY A 102 -22.36 -20.65 -55.31
CA GLY A 102 -21.31 -20.49 -54.29
C GLY A 102 -20.83 -19.04 -54.17
N THR A 103 -20.61 -18.36 -55.30
CA THR A 103 -20.25 -16.93 -55.36
C THR A 103 -21.36 -16.06 -54.76
N LEU A 104 -22.63 -16.28 -55.14
CA LEU A 104 -23.78 -15.56 -54.57
C LEU A 104 -23.93 -15.81 -53.07
N ALA A 105 -23.80 -17.06 -52.61
CA ALA A 105 -23.81 -17.40 -51.19
C ALA A 105 -22.65 -16.73 -50.43
N THR A 106 -21.47 -16.65 -51.04
CA THR A 106 -20.29 -15.97 -50.46
C THR A 106 -20.51 -14.46 -50.37
N ILE A 107 -21.01 -13.83 -51.43
CA ILE A 107 -21.37 -12.40 -51.44
C ILE A 107 -22.44 -12.10 -50.39
N CYS A 108 -23.47 -12.94 -50.27
CA CYS A 108 -24.51 -12.80 -49.26
C CYS A 108 -23.95 -12.94 -47.84
N MET A 109 -23.10 -13.95 -47.59
CA MET A 109 -22.44 -14.17 -46.30
C MET A 109 -21.53 -13.00 -45.91
N VAL A 110 -20.76 -12.45 -46.86
CA VAL A 110 -19.93 -11.25 -46.67
C VAL A 110 -20.78 -10.01 -46.39
N GLY A 111 -21.92 -9.86 -47.09
CA GLY A 111 -22.89 -8.78 -46.85
C GLY A 111 -23.52 -8.84 -45.46
N VAL A 112 -23.93 -10.04 -45.01
CA VAL A 112 -24.45 -10.29 -43.66
C VAL A 112 -23.37 -10.03 -42.61
N ALA A 113 -22.13 -10.50 -42.82
CA ALA A 113 -21.01 -10.22 -41.91
C ALA A 113 -20.73 -8.71 -41.80
N TYR A 114 -20.71 -7.98 -42.92
CA TYR A 114 -20.58 -6.53 -42.94
C TYR A 114 -21.75 -5.83 -42.21
N ALA A 115 -22.98 -6.32 -42.36
CA ALA A 115 -24.14 -5.77 -41.65
C ALA A 115 -24.05 -6.00 -40.13
N MET A 116 -23.67 -7.21 -39.69
CA MET A 116 -23.55 -7.59 -38.28
C MET A 116 -22.40 -6.90 -37.54
N VAL A 117 -21.32 -6.51 -38.23
CA VAL A 117 -20.24 -5.70 -37.64
C VAL A 117 -20.73 -4.28 -37.38
N LYS A 118 -21.24 -4.03 -36.18
CA LYS A 118 -21.45 -2.67 -35.66
C LYS A 118 -20.09 -1.97 -35.55
N VAL A 119 -19.98 -0.76 -36.08
CA VAL A 119 -18.91 0.16 -35.65
C VAL A 119 -19.28 0.57 -34.22
N PRO A 120 -18.37 0.51 -33.24
CA PRO A 120 -18.58 1.22 -31.98
C PRO A 120 -18.86 2.69 -32.29
N THR A 121 -19.78 3.33 -31.56
CA THR A 121 -19.83 4.79 -31.56
C THR A 121 -18.44 5.31 -31.26
N VAL A 122 -17.99 6.37 -31.96
CA VAL A 122 -16.78 7.07 -31.55
C VAL A 122 -17.09 7.63 -30.18
N ASN A 123 -16.54 7.02 -29.12
CA ASN A 123 -16.85 7.43 -27.76
C ASN A 123 -16.43 8.89 -27.57
N GLU A 124 -17.13 9.64 -26.75
CA GLU A 124 -16.60 10.91 -26.23
C GLU A 124 -15.34 10.66 -25.36
N ASP A 125 -15.14 9.41 -24.90
CA ASP A 125 -13.87 8.87 -24.38
C ASP A 125 -12.73 8.78 -25.42
N SER A 126 -12.92 9.11 -26.71
CA SER A 126 -11.84 9.02 -27.71
C SER A 126 -10.68 9.99 -27.44
N THR A 127 -10.85 10.91 -26.47
CA THR A 127 -9.74 11.50 -25.71
C THR A 127 -9.08 10.45 -24.80
N GLU A 128 -8.42 9.44 -25.40
CA GLU A 128 -7.68 8.40 -24.68
C GLU A 128 -6.50 9.00 -23.90
N GLN A 129 -6.78 9.48 -22.68
CA GLN A 129 -5.80 10.06 -21.77
C GLN A 129 -5.67 9.20 -20.52
N GLY A 130 -4.44 9.02 -20.06
CA GLY A 130 -4.14 8.40 -18.78
C GLY A 130 -4.67 9.22 -17.61
N ALA A 131 -5.03 8.53 -16.53
CA ALA A 131 -5.52 9.18 -15.32
C ALA A 131 -4.50 10.20 -14.78
N GLN A 132 -4.95 11.44 -14.60
CA GLN A 132 -4.17 12.52 -13.99
C GLN A 132 -4.44 12.51 -12.50
N VAL A 133 -3.40 12.27 -11.70
CA VAL A 133 -3.48 12.23 -10.24
C VAL A 133 -2.98 13.55 -9.67
N TYR A 134 -3.68 14.09 -8.68
CA TYR A 134 -3.39 15.37 -8.02
C TYR A 134 -3.18 15.18 -6.51
N TRP A 135 -2.26 15.96 -5.95
CA TRP A 135 -2.05 16.07 -4.50
C TRP A 135 -3.24 16.74 -3.80
N SER A 136 -3.23 16.75 -2.46
CA SER A 136 -4.27 17.41 -1.65
C SER A 136 -4.36 18.94 -1.79
N ASP A 137 -3.36 19.58 -2.41
CA ASP A 137 -3.36 21.01 -2.80
C ASP A 137 -3.89 21.24 -4.24
N GLY A 138 -4.26 20.18 -4.96
CA GLY A 138 -4.72 20.23 -6.35
C GLY A 138 -3.59 20.30 -7.39
N SER A 139 -2.31 20.33 -6.98
CA SER A 139 -1.18 20.32 -7.91
C SER A 139 -0.96 18.93 -8.53
N PRO A 140 -0.48 18.83 -9.78
CA PRO A 140 -0.23 17.53 -10.42
C PRO A 140 0.78 16.67 -9.65
N MET A 141 0.42 15.41 -9.43
CA MET A 141 1.24 14.40 -8.75
C MET A 141 1.90 13.45 -9.74
N MET A 142 1.10 12.81 -10.59
CA MET A 142 1.56 11.83 -11.58
C MET A 142 0.49 11.59 -12.67
N LYS A 143 0.88 10.85 -13.71
CA LYS A 143 -0.04 10.30 -14.72
C LYS A 143 0.05 8.78 -14.70
N ILE A 144 -1.06 8.08 -14.90
CA ILE A 144 -1.13 6.61 -15.03
C ILE A 144 -1.66 6.29 -16.44
N GLY A 145 -0.93 5.49 -17.21
CA GLY A 145 -1.30 5.13 -18.60
C GLY A 145 -0.96 6.18 -19.67
N SER A 146 -1.76 6.22 -20.74
CA SER A 146 -1.44 6.87 -22.02
C SER A 146 -1.30 8.39 -21.93
N SER A 147 -0.10 8.93 -22.12
CA SER A 147 0.08 10.36 -22.37
C SER A 147 -0.23 10.70 -23.83
N ARG A 148 -1.49 11.04 -24.13
CA ARG A 148 -1.92 11.67 -25.39
C ARG A 148 -2.37 13.12 -25.16
N THR A 149 -1.94 14.02 -26.03
CA THR A 149 -2.53 15.36 -26.18
C THR A 149 -3.12 15.40 -27.58
N ILE A 150 -4.46 15.50 -27.70
CA ILE A 150 -5.10 15.55 -29.02
C ILE A 150 -4.92 16.95 -29.61
N VAL A 151 -4.23 17.02 -30.76
CA VAL A 151 -4.04 18.24 -31.55
C VAL A 151 -4.77 18.11 -32.90
N PRO A 152 -5.49 19.14 -33.37
CA PRO A 152 -6.14 19.09 -34.68
C PRO A 152 -5.08 19.08 -35.79
N LEU A 153 -5.43 18.58 -36.99
CA LEU A 153 -4.46 18.40 -38.09
C LEU A 153 -3.73 19.70 -38.47
N SER A 154 -4.41 20.84 -38.37
CA SER A 154 -3.84 22.19 -38.58
C SER A 154 -2.82 22.65 -37.53
N LYS A 155 -2.63 21.87 -36.45
CA LYS A 155 -1.60 22.04 -35.42
C LYS A 155 -0.54 20.92 -35.45
N ILE A 156 -0.54 20.09 -36.48
CA ILE A 156 0.52 19.11 -36.76
C ILE A 156 1.32 19.60 -37.98
N SER A 157 2.65 19.65 -37.86
CA SER A 157 3.54 20.13 -38.92
C SER A 157 3.26 19.45 -40.27
N PRO A 158 3.16 20.20 -41.39
CA PRO A 158 3.04 19.61 -42.73
C PRO A 158 4.16 18.63 -43.06
N ASN A 159 5.36 18.81 -42.47
CA ASN A 159 6.47 17.89 -42.59
C ASN A 159 6.13 16.52 -41.99
N MET A 160 5.49 16.51 -40.82
CA MET A 160 5.09 15.30 -40.09
C MET A 160 3.95 14.56 -40.79
N GLN A 161 2.97 15.30 -41.32
CA GLN A 161 1.92 14.73 -42.16
C GLN A 161 2.51 14.07 -43.41
N ALA A 162 3.39 14.78 -44.13
CA ALA A 162 4.07 14.26 -45.32
C ALA A 162 4.99 13.06 -45.02
N ALA A 163 5.70 13.07 -43.90
CA ALA A 163 6.58 11.97 -43.48
C ALA A 163 5.80 10.68 -43.19
N VAL A 164 4.66 10.76 -42.51
CA VAL A 164 3.80 9.58 -42.25
C VAL A 164 3.18 9.03 -43.54
N LEU A 165 2.70 9.91 -44.43
CA LEU A 165 2.20 9.51 -45.75
C LEU A 165 3.32 8.86 -46.59
N ALA A 166 4.55 9.37 -46.51
CA ALA A 166 5.71 8.78 -47.17
C ALA A 166 6.13 7.41 -46.60
N ALA A 167 5.95 7.20 -45.29
CA ALA A 167 6.36 6.00 -44.55
C ALA A 167 5.37 4.84 -44.62
N GLU A 168 4.07 5.14 -44.56
CA GLU A 168 2.99 4.17 -44.31
C GLU A 168 1.96 4.06 -45.44
N ASP A 169 1.54 5.19 -46.04
CA ASP A 169 0.47 5.19 -47.06
C ASP A 169 0.61 6.35 -48.06
N ARG A 170 1.42 6.12 -49.10
CA ARG A 170 1.75 7.11 -50.14
C ARG A 170 0.57 7.46 -51.06
N LYS A 171 -0.55 6.75 -50.97
CA LYS A 171 -1.75 6.96 -51.80
C LYS A 171 -2.99 7.35 -51.00
N PHE A 172 -2.87 7.52 -49.68
CA PHE A 172 -3.96 7.71 -48.73
C PHE A 172 -5.12 8.58 -49.23
N TYR A 173 -4.86 9.76 -49.79
CA TYR A 173 -5.89 10.70 -50.27
C TYR A 173 -6.61 10.27 -51.58
N HIS A 174 -6.07 9.29 -52.28
CA HIS A 174 -6.54 8.82 -53.59
C HIS A 174 -6.94 7.34 -53.61
N GLU A 175 -6.75 6.59 -52.52
CA GLU A 175 -7.24 5.22 -52.38
C GLU A 175 -8.34 5.06 -51.32
N SER A 176 -9.10 3.97 -51.44
CA SER A 176 -10.18 3.61 -50.51
C SER A 176 -9.67 3.34 -49.09
N ALA A 177 -10.59 3.16 -48.14
CA ALA A 177 -10.26 2.80 -46.75
C ALA A 177 -9.46 1.49 -46.61
N ILE A 178 -9.46 0.64 -47.63
CA ILE A 178 -8.63 -0.56 -47.79
C ILE A 178 -7.96 -0.49 -49.16
N SER A 179 -6.75 -1.04 -49.32
CA SER A 179 -6.05 -1.09 -50.61
C SER A 179 -6.08 -2.51 -51.21
N PRO A 180 -6.93 -2.79 -52.22
CA PRO A 180 -6.91 -4.09 -52.90
C PRO A 180 -5.55 -4.36 -53.56
N THR A 181 -4.86 -3.31 -54.03
CA THR A 181 -3.52 -3.45 -54.63
C THR A 181 -2.42 -3.68 -53.60
N GLY A 182 -2.55 -3.10 -52.38
CA GLY A 182 -1.67 -3.40 -51.25
C GLY A 182 -1.82 -4.84 -50.77
N ILE A 183 -3.06 -5.31 -50.61
CA ILE A 183 -3.38 -6.70 -50.22
C ILE A 183 -2.86 -7.68 -51.29
N GLY A 184 -3.13 -7.42 -52.58
CA GLY A 184 -2.66 -8.27 -53.68
C GLY A 184 -1.13 -8.34 -53.76
N ARG A 185 -0.43 -7.22 -53.56
CA ARG A 185 1.05 -7.20 -53.54
C ARG A 185 1.61 -7.97 -52.34
N ALA A 186 1.05 -7.79 -51.15
CA ALA A 186 1.49 -8.51 -49.96
C ALA A 186 1.41 -10.04 -50.15
N VAL A 187 0.27 -10.55 -50.67
CA VAL A 187 0.10 -11.98 -50.97
C VAL A 187 1.11 -12.48 -52.02
N ILE A 188 1.42 -11.68 -53.04
CA ILE A 188 2.42 -12.06 -54.06
C ILE A 188 3.83 -12.08 -53.45
N ASN A 189 4.19 -11.07 -52.64
CA ASN A 189 5.52 -10.97 -52.00
C ASN A 189 5.76 -12.11 -50.99
N ASP A 190 4.77 -12.44 -50.16
CA ASP A 190 4.82 -13.56 -49.20
C ASP A 190 5.04 -14.89 -49.93
N LEU A 191 4.41 -15.09 -51.09
CA LEU A 191 4.56 -16.28 -51.92
C LEU A 191 5.87 -16.31 -52.72
N SER A 192 6.50 -15.16 -52.99
CA SER A 192 7.77 -15.05 -53.70
C SER A 192 9.00 -14.94 -52.78
N GLY A 193 8.81 -14.99 -51.45
CA GLY A 193 9.90 -14.89 -50.47
C GLY A 193 10.62 -13.55 -50.45
N GLY A 194 9.96 -12.46 -50.87
CA GLY A 194 10.52 -11.10 -50.84
C GLY A 194 10.21 -10.36 -49.54
N ASP A 195 10.78 -9.16 -49.36
CA ASP A 195 10.49 -8.33 -48.19
C ASP A 195 8.99 -8.04 -48.03
N THR A 196 8.54 -8.16 -46.78
CA THR A 196 7.14 -8.01 -46.36
C THR A 196 6.69 -6.55 -46.41
N GLN A 197 6.36 -6.08 -47.61
CA GLN A 197 5.78 -4.76 -47.82
C GLN A 197 4.37 -4.68 -47.20
N GLY A 198 4.21 -3.82 -46.19
CA GLY A 198 2.95 -3.66 -45.44
C GLY A 198 1.78 -3.22 -46.32
N GLY A 199 0.87 -4.13 -46.64
CA GLY A 199 -0.31 -3.87 -47.49
C GLY A 199 -1.55 -3.32 -46.76
N SER A 200 -1.40 -2.58 -45.65
CA SER A 200 -2.54 -2.05 -44.85
C SER A 200 -2.51 -0.52 -44.75
N THR A 201 -3.60 0.13 -45.14
CA THR A 201 -3.75 1.60 -45.24
C THR A 201 -3.66 2.30 -43.87
N ILE A 202 -3.45 3.61 -43.85
CA ILE A 202 -3.56 4.42 -42.62
C ILE A 202 -4.95 4.25 -41.96
N THR A 203 -6.02 4.06 -42.76
CA THR A 203 -7.37 3.83 -42.21
C THR A 203 -7.46 2.47 -41.50
N GLN A 204 -6.86 1.42 -42.08
CA GLN A 204 -6.79 0.09 -41.44
C GLN A 204 -5.93 0.11 -40.19
N GLN A 205 -4.81 0.84 -40.19
CA GLN A 205 -3.95 0.97 -39.01
C GLN A 205 -4.62 1.77 -37.89
N TYR A 206 -5.34 2.86 -38.20
CA TYR A 206 -6.17 3.58 -37.23
C TYR A 206 -7.22 2.65 -36.61
N VAL A 207 -7.97 1.91 -37.44
CA VAL A 207 -9.01 0.97 -36.98
C VAL A 207 -8.44 -0.16 -36.13
N LYS A 208 -7.27 -0.71 -36.50
CA LYS A 208 -6.51 -1.70 -35.73
C LYS A 208 -6.18 -1.20 -34.32
N ASN A 209 -5.85 0.08 -34.17
CA ASN A 209 -5.38 0.66 -32.91
C ASN A 209 -6.51 1.23 -32.03
N ALA A 210 -7.60 1.73 -32.62
CA ALA A 210 -8.65 2.47 -31.90
C ALA A 210 -9.94 1.66 -31.61
N TYR A 211 -10.19 0.52 -32.28
CA TYR A 211 -11.47 -0.21 -32.17
C TYR A 211 -11.32 -1.74 -31.97
N LEU A 212 -10.10 -2.27 -31.84
CA LEU A 212 -9.85 -3.72 -31.82
C LEU A 212 -8.78 -4.12 -30.79
N SER A 213 -8.94 -5.31 -30.21
CA SER A 213 -7.92 -5.93 -29.34
C SER A 213 -6.65 -6.30 -30.12
N GLN A 214 -5.51 -6.46 -29.42
CA GLN A 214 -4.22 -6.78 -30.06
C GLN A 214 -4.10 -8.23 -30.56
N GLU A 215 -5.07 -9.11 -30.27
CA GLU A 215 -5.04 -10.55 -30.62
C GLU A 215 -4.88 -10.78 -32.13
N GLN A 216 -3.84 -11.51 -32.55
CA GLN A 216 -3.58 -11.75 -33.98
C GLN A 216 -4.43 -12.89 -34.58
N THR A 217 -5.76 -12.75 -34.55
CA THR A 217 -6.69 -13.72 -35.16
C THR A 217 -7.14 -13.31 -36.56
N ILE A 218 -7.38 -14.29 -37.43
CA ILE A 218 -7.97 -14.10 -38.77
C ILE A 218 -9.32 -13.37 -38.66
N THR A 219 -10.15 -13.76 -37.67
CA THR A 219 -11.44 -13.12 -37.38
C THR A 219 -11.30 -11.63 -37.03
N ARG A 220 -10.22 -11.22 -36.32
CA ARG A 220 -9.94 -9.80 -36.09
C ARG A 220 -9.61 -9.08 -37.41
N LYS A 221 -8.78 -9.66 -38.29
CA LYS A 221 -8.41 -9.01 -39.56
C LYS A 221 -9.61 -8.80 -40.50
N PHE A 222 -10.61 -9.70 -40.48
CA PHE A 222 -11.88 -9.46 -41.17
C PHE A 222 -12.72 -8.33 -40.54
N LYS A 223 -12.79 -8.24 -39.19
CA LYS A 223 -13.43 -7.09 -38.52
C LYS A 223 -12.72 -5.77 -38.85
N GLU A 224 -11.39 -5.77 -38.88
CA GLU A 224 -10.54 -4.62 -39.24
C GLU A 224 -10.90 -4.08 -40.64
N ILE A 225 -11.05 -4.96 -41.63
CA ILE A 225 -11.48 -4.60 -43.00
C ILE A 225 -12.88 -3.98 -42.99
N PHE A 226 -13.87 -4.62 -42.36
CA PHE A 226 -15.25 -4.12 -42.38
C PHE A 226 -15.44 -2.80 -41.61
N ILE A 227 -14.76 -2.63 -40.47
CA ILE A 227 -14.77 -1.37 -39.71
C ILE A 227 -14.07 -0.27 -40.51
N SER A 228 -12.92 -0.55 -41.16
CA SER A 228 -12.24 0.42 -42.03
C SER A 228 -13.14 0.93 -43.16
N VAL A 229 -13.85 0.03 -43.85
CA VAL A 229 -14.81 0.39 -44.92
C VAL A 229 -16.00 1.21 -44.41
N LYS A 230 -16.35 1.14 -43.12
CA LYS A 230 -17.38 2.00 -42.52
C LYS A 230 -16.81 3.35 -42.05
N VAL A 231 -15.68 3.36 -41.35
CA VAL A 231 -14.98 4.59 -40.92
C VAL A 231 -14.65 5.48 -42.13
N GLY A 232 -14.10 4.92 -43.21
CA GLY A 232 -13.83 5.67 -44.45
C GLY A 232 -15.06 6.00 -45.31
N LYS A 233 -16.28 5.79 -44.79
CA LYS A 233 -17.55 6.33 -45.30
C LYS A 233 -18.21 7.32 -44.32
N GLN A 234 -17.62 7.51 -43.13
CA GLN A 234 -18.18 8.29 -42.02
C GLN A 234 -17.24 9.43 -41.57
N GLN A 235 -15.96 9.36 -41.92
CA GLN A 235 -14.94 10.36 -41.62
C GLN A 235 -14.16 10.71 -42.89
N ASP A 236 -13.90 12.00 -43.09
CA ASP A 236 -13.03 12.48 -44.17
C ASP A 236 -11.57 12.06 -43.95
N LYS A 237 -10.78 12.05 -45.03
CA LYS A 237 -9.37 11.63 -45.00
C LYS A 237 -8.55 12.46 -43.99
N ASP A 238 -8.79 13.76 -43.87
CA ASP A 238 -8.11 14.61 -42.89
C ASP A 238 -8.47 14.25 -41.45
N MET A 239 -9.73 13.92 -41.16
CA MET A 239 -10.16 13.45 -39.84
C MET A 239 -9.54 12.09 -39.51
N ILE A 240 -9.46 11.17 -40.49
CA ILE A 240 -8.78 9.88 -40.31
C ILE A 240 -7.29 10.05 -40.06
N LEU A 241 -6.61 10.96 -40.79
CA LEU A 241 -5.18 11.24 -40.60
C LEU A 241 -4.92 11.92 -39.25
N GLN A 242 -5.77 12.87 -38.84
CA GLN A 242 -5.74 13.48 -37.52
C GLN A 242 -5.86 12.44 -36.42
N ASN A 243 -6.88 11.57 -36.51
CA ASN A 243 -7.14 10.57 -35.48
C ASN A 243 -6.01 9.52 -35.45
N TYR A 244 -5.51 9.09 -36.60
CA TYR A 244 -4.32 8.23 -36.70
C TYR A 244 -3.09 8.86 -36.01
N LEU A 245 -2.73 10.09 -36.37
CA LEU A 245 -1.57 10.80 -35.81
C LEU A 245 -1.69 11.08 -34.30
N ASN A 246 -2.90 11.18 -33.76
CA ASN A 246 -3.14 11.31 -32.32
C ASN A 246 -3.23 9.96 -31.59
N THR A 247 -3.48 8.84 -32.29
CA THR A 247 -3.62 7.51 -31.69
C THR A 247 -2.33 6.67 -31.70
N ILE A 248 -1.51 6.74 -32.76
CA ILE A 248 -0.36 5.81 -32.90
C ILE A 248 0.70 5.96 -31.80
N PHE A 249 1.31 4.84 -31.42
CA PHE A 249 2.44 4.80 -30.50
C PHE A 249 3.73 5.18 -31.24
N PHE A 250 4.44 6.19 -30.74
CA PHE A 250 5.71 6.67 -31.32
C PHE A 250 6.94 6.20 -30.55
N GLY A 251 6.76 5.43 -29.46
CA GLY A 251 7.84 5.01 -28.56
C GLY A 251 7.84 5.82 -27.26
N ARG A 252 8.77 5.52 -26.34
CA ARG A 252 9.01 6.29 -25.09
C ARG A 252 7.81 6.52 -24.15
N GLY A 253 6.72 5.78 -24.30
CA GLY A 253 5.44 6.04 -23.60
C GLY A 253 4.58 7.15 -24.24
N ALA A 254 5.02 7.73 -25.35
CA ALA A 254 4.28 8.71 -26.13
C ALA A 254 3.34 8.02 -27.12
N ASN A 255 2.04 8.10 -26.84
CA ASN A 255 0.99 7.88 -27.83
C ASN A 255 0.58 9.24 -28.42
N GLY A 256 0.41 9.31 -29.73
CA GLY A 256 0.07 10.55 -30.43
C GLY A 256 1.27 11.48 -30.66
N VAL A 257 1.17 12.26 -31.74
CA VAL A 257 2.29 13.02 -32.32
C VAL A 257 2.77 14.19 -31.44
N GLU A 258 1.88 14.81 -30.66
CA GLU A 258 2.25 15.90 -29.74
C GLU A 258 3.16 15.38 -28.61
N ALA A 259 2.74 14.31 -27.93
CA ALA A 259 3.56 13.66 -26.91
C ALA A 259 4.87 13.09 -27.48
N ALA A 260 4.88 12.69 -28.76
CA ALA A 260 6.08 12.24 -29.45
C ALA A 260 7.06 13.39 -29.71
N ALA A 261 6.57 14.55 -30.17
CA ALA A 261 7.38 15.74 -30.37
C ALA A 261 8.01 16.23 -29.05
N GLU A 262 7.25 16.20 -27.95
CA GLU A 262 7.74 16.47 -26.59
C GLU A 262 8.80 15.43 -26.16
N ALA A 263 8.50 14.13 -26.28
CA ALA A 263 9.36 13.05 -25.76
C ALA A 263 10.65 12.80 -26.58
N TYR A 264 10.67 13.14 -27.87
CA TYR A 264 11.85 13.02 -28.72
C TYR A 264 12.67 14.31 -28.81
N TYR A 265 12.04 15.50 -28.78
CA TYR A 265 12.71 16.77 -29.09
C TYR A 265 12.38 17.94 -28.15
N GLY A 266 11.34 17.84 -27.31
CA GLY A 266 10.92 18.94 -26.43
C GLY A 266 10.24 20.09 -27.17
N VAL A 267 9.56 19.80 -28.29
CA VAL A 267 8.83 20.78 -29.13
C VAL A 267 7.39 20.32 -29.38
N HIS A 268 6.52 21.22 -29.83
CA HIS A 268 5.15 20.87 -30.23
C HIS A 268 5.12 20.24 -31.63
N ALA A 269 4.11 19.43 -31.95
CA ALA A 269 3.97 18.76 -33.24
C ALA A 269 3.89 19.72 -34.44
N LYS A 270 3.41 20.95 -34.21
CA LYS A 270 3.42 22.05 -35.21
C LYS A 270 4.83 22.48 -35.63
N ASP A 271 5.82 22.35 -34.75
CA ASP A 271 7.17 22.91 -34.93
C ASP A 271 8.18 21.88 -35.48
N LEU A 272 7.73 20.65 -35.77
CA LEU A 272 8.59 19.57 -36.27
C LEU A 272 9.19 19.88 -37.65
N THR A 273 10.52 19.90 -37.72
CA THR A 273 11.30 20.00 -38.97
C THR A 273 11.26 18.69 -39.77
N VAL A 274 11.67 18.72 -41.04
CA VAL A 274 11.71 17.52 -41.92
C VAL A 274 12.52 16.36 -41.30
N PRO A 275 13.76 16.54 -40.79
CA PRO A 275 14.48 15.45 -40.15
C PRO A 275 13.75 14.86 -38.93
N GLN A 276 13.19 15.71 -38.06
CA GLN A 276 12.45 15.27 -36.87
C GLN A 276 11.18 14.49 -37.24
N ALA A 277 10.44 14.99 -38.24
CA ALA A 277 9.27 14.35 -38.80
C ALA A 277 9.59 12.97 -39.42
N ALA A 278 10.69 12.87 -40.17
CA ALA A 278 11.10 11.63 -40.80
C ALA A 278 11.57 10.57 -39.77
N VAL A 279 12.20 10.97 -38.67
CA VAL A 279 12.50 10.05 -37.55
C VAL A 279 11.22 9.57 -36.86
N LEU A 280 10.29 10.48 -36.52
CA LEU A 280 9.04 10.06 -35.88
C LEU A 280 8.18 9.18 -36.80
N ALA A 281 8.20 9.39 -38.11
CA ALA A 281 7.55 8.50 -39.07
C ALA A 281 8.30 7.17 -39.24
N ALA A 282 9.63 7.15 -39.04
CA ALA A 282 10.41 5.92 -39.02
C ALA A 282 10.09 5.04 -37.80
N THR A 283 9.86 5.63 -36.61
CA THR A 283 9.54 4.85 -35.39
C THR A 283 8.23 4.08 -35.51
N VAL A 284 7.19 4.61 -36.17
CA VAL A 284 5.83 4.02 -36.25
C VAL A 284 5.83 2.52 -36.58
N LYS A 285 6.73 2.05 -37.46
CA LYS A 285 6.85 0.63 -37.84
C LYS A 285 7.18 -0.28 -36.64
N GLN A 286 8.09 0.15 -35.77
CA GLN A 286 8.54 -0.60 -34.58
C GLN A 286 9.20 0.36 -33.56
N PRO A 287 8.42 1.03 -32.68
CA PRO A 287 8.87 2.30 -32.11
C PRO A 287 10.05 2.26 -31.14
N GLY A 288 10.25 1.17 -30.40
CA GLY A 288 11.43 1.00 -29.55
C GLY A 288 12.68 0.52 -30.28
N TYR A 289 12.56 0.10 -31.55
CA TYR A 289 13.66 -0.43 -32.35
C TYR A 289 14.29 0.66 -33.22
N TYR A 290 13.46 1.48 -33.85
CA TYR A 290 13.90 2.60 -34.70
C TYR A 290 14.09 3.93 -33.92
N ASP A 291 14.35 3.87 -32.61
CA ASP A 291 14.64 5.06 -31.79
C ASP A 291 16.15 5.40 -31.90
N PRO A 292 16.55 6.60 -32.36
CA PRO A 292 17.97 6.98 -32.45
C PRO A 292 18.75 6.97 -31.12
N ALA A 293 18.08 6.86 -29.97
CA ALA A 293 18.73 6.66 -28.68
C ALA A 293 19.14 5.20 -28.41
N GLU A 294 18.59 4.21 -29.14
CA GLU A 294 19.00 2.81 -29.02
C GLU A 294 20.13 2.49 -30.00
N LYS A 295 21.36 2.46 -29.47
CA LYS A 295 22.58 2.29 -30.25
C LYS A 295 22.67 0.91 -30.92
N GLY A 296 21.96 -0.11 -30.42
CA GLY A 296 21.94 -1.44 -31.02
C GLY A 296 21.34 -1.52 -32.42
N HIS A 297 20.50 -0.55 -32.80
CA HIS A 297 19.72 -0.56 -34.06
C HIS A 297 19.84 0.76 -34.84
N LEU A 298 20.93 1.49 -34.63
CA LEU A 298 21.13 2.83 -35.22
C LEU A 298 21.25 2.80 -36.76
N ASN A 299 21.86 1.76 -37.33
CA ASN A 299 22.01 1.64 -38.79
C ASN A 299 20.65 1.43 -39.47
N ASP A 300 19.86 0.48 -38.96
CA ASP A 300 18.49 0.19 -39.37
C ASP A 300 17.57 1.42 -39.20
N THR A 301 17.84 2.24 -38.18
CA THR A 301 17.18 3.53 -37.95
C THR A 301 17.54 4.55 -39.03
N ILE A 302 18.81 4.67 -39.42
CA ILE A 302 19.27 5.53 -40.52
C ILE A 302 18.66 5.06 -41.85
N GLU A 303 18.60 3.75 -42.11
CA GLU A 303 17.98 3.20 -43.32
C GLU A 303 16.47 3.49 -43.37
N ARG A 304 15.73 3.21 -42.29
CA ARG A 304 14.29 3.50 -42.21
C ARG A 304 14.00 5.00 -42.31
N TYR A 305 14.81 5.86 -41.69
CA TYR A 305 14.76 7.32 -41.85
C TYR A 305 14.96 7.75 -43.31
N ASN A 306 15.96 7.20 -43.99
CA ASN A 306 16.23 7.49 -45.40
C ASN A 306 15.14 6.97 -46.35
N PHE A 307 14.52 5.83 -46.03
CA PHE A 307 13.30 5.36 -46.72
C PHE A 307 12.13 6.34 -46.58
N VAL A 308 11.97 7.01 -45.44
CA VAL A 308 10.94 8.05 -45.27
C VAL A 308 11.28 9.29 -46.11
N LEU A 309 12.52 9.79 -46.05
CA LEU A 309 12.94 10.96 -46.85
C LEU A 309 12.80 10.70 -48.37
N ASP A 310 13.24 9.53 -48.86
CA ASP A 310 13.02 9.07 -50.24
C ASP A 310 11.52 9.00 -50.59
N GLY A 311 10.71 8.50 -49.66
CA GLY A 311 9.26 8.49 -49.78
C GLY A 311 8.68 9.90 -49.92
N MET A 312 9.18 10.88 -49.18
CA MET A 312 8.74 12.28 -49.25
C MET A 312 9.10 12.92 -50.59
N VAL A 313 10.26 12.60 -51.18
CA VAL A 313 10.60 13.00 -52.55
C VAL A 313 9.62 12.37 -53.56
N LYS A 314 9.35 11.06 -53.42
CA LYS A 314 8.47 10.31 -54.33
C LYS A 314 6.99 10.74 -54.28
N ILE A 315 6.55 11.46 -53.25
CA ILE A 315 5.23 12.11 -53.18
C ILE A 315 5.28 13.64 -53.42
N GLY A 316 6.41 14.18 -53.86
CA GLY A 316 6.56 15.61 -54.18
C GLY A 316 6.50 16.54 -52.96
N LYS A 317 6.87 16.05 -51.77
CA LYS A 317 6.88 16.81 -50.51
C LYS A 317 8.29 17.08 -49.96
N LEU A 318 9.33 16.67 -50.68
CA LEU A 318 10.73 16.99 -50.40
C LEU A 318 11.49 17.15 -51.72
N SER A 319 12.48 18.05 -51.78
CA SER A 319 13.35 18.17 -52.96
C SER A 319 14.46 17.12 -52.94
N GLN A 320 15.01 16.75 -54.11
CA GLN A 320 16.16 15.84 -54.17
C GLN A 320 17.41 16.45 -53.50
N ALA A 321 17.55 17.78 -53.51
CA ALA A 321 18.64 18.49 -52.83
C ALA A 321 18.49 18.41 -51.30
N ASP A 322 17.27 18.57 -50.77
CA ASP A 322 16.97 18.40 -49.35
C ASP A 322 17.16 16.95 -48.90
N PHE A 323 16.77 15.96 -49.71
CA PHE A 323 17.08 14.55 -49.43
C PHE A 323 18.59 14.33 -49.25
N LEU A 324 19.41 14.81 -50.19
CA LEU A 324 20.87 14.69 -50.11
C LEU A 324 21.47 15.44 -48.91
N LYS A 325 20.85 16.54 -48.48
CA LYS A 325 21.24 17.35 -47.31
C LYS A 325 20.88 16.68 -45.97
N TYR A 326 19.79 15.91 -45.89
CA TYR A 326 19.31 15.33 -44.63
C TYR A 326 19.67 13.84 -44.43
N LYS A 327 19.98 13.09 -45.49
CA LYS A 327 20.16 11.62 -45.44
C LYS A 327 21.29 11.10 -44.55
N ASP A 328 22.33 11.91 -44.33
CA ASP A 328 23.51 11.54 -43.53
C ASP A 328 23.46 12.14 -42.12
N HIS A 329 22.37 12.81 -41.76
CA HIS A 329 22.27 13.67 -40.57
C HIS A 329 20.95 13.41 -39.81
N LEU A 330 20.99 12.48 -38.85
CA LEU A 330 19.90 12.29 -37.90
C LEU A 330 19.76 13.51 -36.96
N PRO A 331 18.54 13.98 -36.67
CA PRO A 331 18.31 15.02 -35.68
C PRO A 331 18.62 14.51 -34.27
N LYS A 332 19.27 15.36 -33.44
CA LYS A 332 19.58 15.04 -32.05
C LYS A 332 18.30 14.84 -31.24
N VAL A 333 18.04 13.60 -30.82
CA VAL A 333 16.96 13.26 -29.88
C VAL A 333 17.37 13.59 -28.43
N ILE A 334 16.38 13.87 -27.59
CA ILE A 334 16.53 13.84 -26.12
C ILE A 334 16.94 12.42 -25.72
N ALA A 335 17.87 12.29 -24.78
CA ALA A 335 18.25 10.98 -24.24
C ALA A 335 17.14 10.40 -23.35
N VAL A 336 16.75 9.15 -23.60
CA VAL A 336 15.83 8.42 -22.73
C VAL A 336 16.44 8.31 -21.34
N LYS A 337 15.84 8.95 -20.33
CA LYS A 337 16.27 8.84 -18.93
C LYS A 337 16.06 7.39 -18.48
N LYS A 338 17.14 6.61 -18.35
CA LYS A 338 17.13 5.20 -17.88
C LYS A 338 16.82 5.04 -16.38
N GLY A 339 16.05 5.96 -15.79
CA GLY A 339 15.43 5.79 -14.48
C GLY A 339 14.02 5.22 -14.66
N ASN A 340 13.71 4.12 -13.98
CA ASN A 340 12.34 3.62 -13.96
C ASN A 340 11.42 4.67 -13.30
N ALA A 341 10.32 5.03 -13.97
CA ALA A 341 9.41 6.10 -13.51
C ALA A 341 8.84 5.85 -12.11
N ASN A 342 8.74 4.57 -11.71
CA ASN A 342 8.17 4.11 -10.45
C ASN A 342 9.23 3.84 -9.36
N ALA A 343 10.48 4.30 -9.53
CA ALA A 343 11.53 4.17 -8.50
C ALA A 343 11.24 4.98 -7.22
N GLY A 344 11.77 4.50 -6.08
CA GLY A 344 11.55 5.13 -4.77
C GLY A 344 10.09 5.06 -4.32
N GLN A 345 9.59 6.08 -3.60
CA GLN A 345 8.19 6.14 -3.15
C GLN A 345 7.16 6.20 -4.29
N LYS A 346 7.57 6.55 -5.52
CA LYS A 346 6.62 6.75 -6.64
C LYS A 346 5.90 5.48 -7.05
N GLY A 347 6.53 4.32 -6.95
CA GLY A 347 5.90 3.04 -7.25
C GLY A 347 4.89 2.60 -6.18
N PHE A 348 5.20 2.80 -4.90
CA PHE A 348 4.20 2.57 -3.83
C PHE A 348 3.00 3.51 -3.99
N MET A 349 3.23 4.78 -4.34
CA MET A 349 2.15 5.72 -4.66
C MET A 349 1.35 5.32 -5.91
N TYR A 350 2.00 4.78 -6.94
CA TYR A 350 1.32 4.20 -8.13
C TYR A 350 0.36 3.08 -7.72
N GLU A 351 0.86 2.05 -7.04
CA GLU A 351 0.09 0.87 -6.64
C GLU A 351 -1.09 1.23 -5.74
N ARG A 352 -0.85 2.05 -4.71
CA ARG A 352 -1.89 2.52 -3.79
C ARG A 352 -3.01 3.28 -4.50
N VAL A 353 -2.70 4.11 -5.50
CA VAL A 353 -3.72 4.82 -6.30
C VAL A 353 -4.43 3.85 -7.25
N HIS A 354 -3.69 2.97 -7.94
CA HIS A 354 -4.25 1.98 -8.86
C HIS A 354 -5.26 1.09 -8.13
N ASN A 355 -4.84 0.46 -7.03
CA ASN A 355 -5.68 -0.44 -6.24
C ASN A 355 -6.88 0.27 -5.61
N ALA A 356 -6.75 1.55 -5.22
CA ALA A 356 -7.88 2.35 -4.77
C ALA A 356 -8.87 2.70 -5.91
N LEU A 357 -8.40 2.92 -7.14
CA LEU A 357 -9.27 3.10 -8.31
C LEU A 357 -9.99 1.80 -8.70
N SER A 358 -9.28 0.66 -8.68
CA SER A 358 -9.89 -0.67 -8.89
C SER A 358 -10.95 -0.97 -7.82
N GLY A 359 -10.70 -0.58 -6.57
CA GLY A 359 -11.68 -0.66 -5.47
C GLY A 359 -12.93 0.23 -5.64
N LEU A 360 -12.85 1.28 -6.46
CA LEU A 360 -14.00 2.10 -6.89
C LEU A 360 -14.73 1.53 -8.13
N GLY A 361 -14.29 0.37 -8.64
CA GLY A 361 -14.88 -0.27 -9.82
C GLY A 361 -14.36 0.25 -11.17
N TYR A 362 -13.28 1.04 -11.20
CA TYR A 362 -12.61 1.40 -12.45
C TYR A 362 -11.73 0.23 -12.92
N SER A 363 -11.96 -0.27 -14.13
CA SER A 363 -11.08 -1.26 -14.76
C SER A 363 -9.77 -0.64 -15.22
N ASP A 364 -8.71 -1.44 -15.28
CA ASP A 364 -7.36 -1.03 -15.70
C ASP A 364 -7.38 -0.23 -17.01
N THR A 365 -8.16 -0.65 -18.01
CA THR A 365 -8.33 0.08 -19.29
C THR A 365 -8.90 1.49 -19.11
N LYS A 366 -9.83 1.70 -18.16
CA LYS A 366 -10.40 3.02 -17.83
C LYS A 366 -9.46 3.84 -16.93
N ILE A 367 -8.60 3.20 -16.13
CA ILE A 367 -7.52 3.87 -15.39
C ILE A 367 -6.44 4.37 -16.37
N GLU A 368 -6.02 3.53 -17.32
CA GLU A 368 -4.92 3.83 -18.26
C GLU A 368 -5.30 4.77 -19.41
N ASN A 369 -6.57 4.79 -19.84
CA ASN A 369 -6.99 5.52 -21.05
C ASN A 369 -8.32 6.27 -20.89
N GLY A 370 -8.96 6.24 -19.71
CA GLY A 370 -10.30 6.77 -19.48
C GLY A 370 -10.39 8.23 -19.00
N GLY A 371 -9.31 9.00 -19.09
CA GLY A 371 -9.26 10.45 -18.84
C GLY A 371 -9.57 10.90 -17.40
N LEU A 372 -9.43 10.00 -16.42
CA LEU A 372 -9.81 10.25 -15.03
C LEU A 372 -8.97 11.38 -14.40
N LYS A 373 -9.60 12.24 -13.60
CA LYS A 373 -8.92 13.21 -12.72
C LYS A 373 -9.08 12.76 -11.27
N VAL A 374 -7.99 12.34 -10.65
CA VAL A 374 -7.99 11.65 -9.35
C VAL A 374 -7.40 12.56 -8.29
N TYR A 375 -8.23 13.02 -7.36
CA TYR A 375 -7.83 13.95 -6.30
C TYR A 375 -7.56 13.20 -5.01
N THR A 376 -6.32 13.26 -4.53
CA THR A 376 -5.87 12.53 -3.34
C THR A 376 -5.95 13.38 -2.07
N SER A 377 -5.87 12.72 -0.91
CA SER A 377 -5.61 13.36 0.40
C SER A 377 -4.12 13.51 0.71
N TRP A 378 -3.22 12.90 -0.07
CA TRP A 378 -1.79 12.96 0.21
C TRP A 378 -1.24 14.39 0.15
N ASP A 379 -0.42 14.72 1.13
CA ASP A 379 0.27 15.99 1.24
C ASP A 379 1.69 15.84 0.69
N LYS A 380 1.99 16.60 -0.36
CA LYS A 380 3.26 16.54 -1.09
C LYS A 380 4.48 16.79 -0.18
N LYS A 381 4.33 17.65 0.83
CA LYS A 381 5.43 17.97 1.76
C LYS A 381 5.58 16.88 2.82
N LEU A 382 4.47 16.43 3.40
CA LEU A 382 4.49 15.33 4.37
C LEU A 382 5.00 14.02 3.75
N GLN A 383 4.61 13.70 2.52
CA GLN A 383 5.08 12.51 1.81
C GLN A 383 6.58 12.57 1.48
N ALA A 384 7.11 13.75 1.15
CA ALA A 384 8.55 13.95 0.99
C ALA A 384 9.30 13.83 2.33
N LYS A 385 8.74 14.37 3.42
CA LYS A 385 9.30 14.30 4.76
C LYS A 385 9.28 12.88 5.35
N ALA A 386 8.20 12.13 5.16
CA ALA A 386 8.10 10.72 5.52
C ALA A 386 9.18 9.87 4.84
N GLN A 387 9.56 10.23 3.60
CA GLN A 387 10.72 9.61 2.95
C GLN A 387 12.04 10.09 3.57
N SER A 388 12.27 11.41 3.65
CA SER A 388 13.57 11.93 4.08
C SER A 388 13.94 11.52 5.50
N THR A 389 13.00 11.63 6.46
CA THR A 389 13.23 11.26 7.86
C THR A 389 13.57 9.78 7.98
N VAL A 390 12.74 8.87 7.45
CA VAL A 390 12.99 7.43 7.56
C VAL A 390 14.32 7.02 6.89
N GLU A 391 14.67 7.62 5.74
CA GLU A 391 15.95 7.35 5.08
C GLU A 391 17.16 7.96 5.83
N GLN A 392 16.99 9.13 6.48
CA GLN A 392 18.02 9.80 7.26
C GLN A 392 18.29 9.08 8.59
N ASP A 393 17.26 8.73 9.35
CA ASP A 393 17.40 8.16 10.68
C ASP A 393 17.96 6.72 10.63
N LEU A 394 17.52 5.94 9.62
CA LEU A 394 18.11 4.63 9.32
C LEU A 394 19.61 4.75 8.95
N HIS A 395 19.99 5.78 8.20
CA HIS A 395 21.40 6.02 7.85
C HIS A 395 22.21 6.49 9.06
N ALA A 396 21.68 7.45 9.83
CA ALA A 396 22.34 8.02 11.00
C ALA A 396 22.64 6.97 12.07
N HIS A 397 21.76 5.97 12.21
CA HIS A 397 21.90 4.87 13.16
C HIS A 397 22.46 3.56 12.56
N ASN A 398 23.16 3.64 11.43
CA ASN A 398 23.85 2.51 10.80
C ASN A 398 22.96 1.28 10.52
N MET A 399 21.66 1.50 10.29
CA MET A 399 20.68 0.41 10.18
C MET A 399 20.89 -0.42 8.89
N PRO A 400 20.96 -1.76 9.00
CA PRO A 400 21.33 -2.61 7.87
C PRO A 400 20.24 -2.69 6.78
N PRO A 401 20.58 -2.95 5.49
CA PRO A 401 19.62 -2.88 4.37
C PRO A 401 18.43 -3.84 4.37
N TYR A 402 18.39 -4.80 5.31
CA TYR A 402 17.26 -5.71 5.54
C TYR A 402 16.31 -5.25 6.67
N THR A 403 16.64 -4.17 7.39
CA THR A 403 15.68 -3.46 8.25
C THR A 403 14.53 -2.97 7.37
N ARG A 404 13.32 -3.07 7.90
CA ARG A 404 12.08 -2.63 7.28
C ARG A 404 11.45 -1.60 8.20
N VAL A 405 10.92 -0.54 7.59
CA VAL A 405 10.16 0.49 8.27
C VAL A 405 8.94 0.79 7.41
N GLY A 406 7.77 0.78 8.02
CA GLY A 406 6.56 1.34 7.44
C GLY A 406 6.07 2.50 8.30
N LEU A 407 5.89 3.67 7.69
CA LEU A 407 5.31 4.86 8.33
C LEU A 407 3.98 5.17 7.66
N VAL A 408 2.94 5.42 8.45
CA VAL A 408 1.64 5.93 7.97
C VAL A 408 1.23 7.13 8.81
N SER A 409 0.79 8.20 8.16
CA SER A 409 0.29 9.43 8.79
C SER A 409 -1.09 9.81 8.24
N MET A 410 -2.02 10.17 9.12
CA MET A 410 -3.46 10.34 8.84
C MET A 410 -4.08 11.53 9.57
N ASP A 411 -5.09 12.15 8.95
CA ASP A 411 -6.04 13.06 9.61
C ASP A 411 -7.15 12.23 10.28
N PRO A 412 -7.22 12.22 11.63
CA PRO A 412 -8.16 11.35 12.35
C PRO A 412 -9.62 11.79 12.20
N THR A 413 -9.88 13.07 11.94
CA THR A 413 -11.24 13.63 11.82
C THR A 413 -11.92 13.24 10.51
N LYS A 414 -11.13 12.83 9.51
CA LYS A 414 -11.60 12.49 8.15
C LYS A 414 -11.34 11.04 7.77
N GLY A 415 -10.36 10.37 8.40
CA GLY A 415 -9.82 9.09 7.91
C GLY A 415 -8.96 9.27 6.65
N GLU A 416 -8.50 10.49 6.38
CA GLU A 416 -7.67 10.81 5.22
C GLU A 416 -6.21 10.44 5.47
N ILE A 417 -5.62 9.67 4.56
CA ILE A 417 -4.19 9.33 4.61
C ILE A 417 -3.40 10.50 4.02
N LEU A 418 -2.47 11.05 4.80
CA LEU A 418 -1.71 12.26 4.45
C LEU A 418 -0.34 11.93 3.87
N ALA A 419 0.33 10.91 4.41
CA ALA A 419 1.61 10.40 3.92
C ALA A 419 1.80 8.93 4.32
N ALA A 420 2.56 8.17 3.53
CA ALA A 420 3.02 6.84 3.95
C ALA A 420 4.33 6.43 3.24
N TYR A 421 5.28 5.87 3.99
CA TYR A 421 6.54 5.34 3.48
C TYR A 421 6.47 3.81 3.38
N GLY A 422 6.66 3.25 2.18
CA GLY A 422 6.47 1.81 1.90
C GLY A 422 7.76 0.96 1.91
N GLY A 423 8.90 1.54 2.30
CA GLY A 423 10.24 0.99 2.04
C GLY A 423 10.99 1.83 0.99
N SER A 424 12.32 1.71 0.91
CA SER A 424 13.17 2.73 0.25
C SER A 424 13.09 2.77 -1.29
N ASP A 425 12.82 1.63 -1.96
CA ASP A 425 12.73 1.61 -3.42
C ASP A 425 11.84 0.49 -3.95
N PHE A 426 10.68 0.87 -4.49
CA PHE A 426 9.69 -0.02 -5.10
C PHE A 426 10.28 -0.95 -6.16
N ILE A 427 11.28 -0.47 -6.93
CA ILE A 427 11.88 -1.24 -8.02
C ILE A 427 12.90 -2.28 -7.50
N LYS A 428 13.38 -2.13 -6.27
CA LYS A 428 14.17 -3.16 -5.56
C LYS A 428 13.25 -4.14 -4.81
N ARG A 429 12.12 -3.66 -4.27
CA ARG A 429 11.08 -4.49 -3.65
C ARG A 429 9.72 -3.79 -3.71
N GLN A 430 8.76 -4.42 -4.38
CA GLN A 430 7.41 -3.87 -4.60
C GLN A 430 6.44 -4.02 -3.41
N VAL A 431 6.80 -4.84 -2.41
CA VAL A 431 5.97 -5.05 -1.21
C VAL A 431 6.01 -3.81 -0.33
N ASP A 432 4.83 -3.22 -0.10
CA ASP A 432 4.64 -1.99 0.67
C ASP A 432 4.62 -2.28 2.17
N ASP A 433 5.67 -1.85 2.88
CA ASP A 433 5.80 -2.04 4.32
C ASP A 433 4.81 -1.21 5.15
N ALA A 434 4.17 -0.18 4.59
CA ALA A 434 3.13 0.57 5.29
C ALA A 434 1.73 -0.06 5.18
N TYR A 435 1.46 -0.79 4.09
CA TYR A 435 0.13 -1.28 3.75
C TYR A 435 -0.05 -2.80 3.85
N TYR A 436 0.99 -3.60 3.55
CA TYR A 436 0.84 -5.06 3.37
C TYR A 436 1.75 -5.91 4.27
N SER A 437 2.92 -5.42 4.68
CA SER A 437 3.76 -6.13 5.64
C SER A 437 3.14 -6.06 7.04
N THR A 438 2.72 -7.21 7.57
CA THR A 438 2.21 -7.36 8.94
C THR A 438 3.30 -7.83 9.87
N ALA A 439 3.38 -7.29 11.09
CA ALA A 439 4.16 -7.88 12.18
C ALA A 439 3.41 -7.76 13.51
N GLN A 440 3.81 -8.59 14.49
CA GLN A 440 3.24 -8.57 15.84
C GLN A 440 3.39 -7.16 16.42
N VAL A 441 2.31 -6.62 16.98
CA VAL A 441 2.26 -5.22 17.44
C VAL A 441 2.62 -5.02 18.92
N GLY A 442 2.58 -6.10 19.71
CA GLY A 442 3.00 -6.11 21.10
C GLY A 442 2.24 -5.09 21.95
N SER A 443 2.96 -4.46 22.89
CA SER A 443 2.43 -3.45 23.82
C SER A 443 1.71 -2.24 23.20
N SER A 444 1.71 -2.05 21.88
CA SER A 444 0.88 -1.05 21.19
C SER A 444 -0.59 -1.47 21.02
N PHE A 445 -0.96 -2.71 21.37
CA PHE A 445 -2.36 -3.18 21.46
C PHE A 445 -3.07 -2.77 22.76
N LYS A 446 -2.30 -2.45 23.81
CA LYS A 446 -2.81 -2.13 25.16
C LYS A 446 -3.88 -1.02 25.22
N PRO A 447 -3.86 0.04 24.38
CA PRO A 447 -4.94 1.04 24.38
C PRO A 447 -6.33 0.47 24.06
N TYR A 448 -6.44 -0.59 23.25
CA TYR A 448 -7.73 -1.25 22.98
C TYR A 448 -8.22 -2.06 24.20
N VAL A 449 -7.29 -2.67 24.96
CA VAL A 449 -7.60 -3.34 26.23
C VAL A 449 -8.08 -2.33 27.27
N LEU A 450 -7.38 -1.19 27.39
CA LEU A 450 -7.76 -0.10 28.28
C LEU A 450 -9.13 0.50 27.93
N ALA A 451 -9.38 0.75 26.64
CA ALA A 451 -10.67 1.24 26.15
C ALA A 451 -11.81 0.25 26.44
N ALA A 452 -11.55 -1.07 26.37
CA ALA A 452 -12.53 -2.10 26.71
C ALA A 452 -12.83 -2.12 28.21
N ALA A 453 -11.81 -2.03 29.07
CA ALA A 453 -11.95 -1.95 30.52
C ALA A 453 -12.73 -0.70 30.99
N LEU A 454 -12.40 0.46 30.44
CA LEU A 454 -13.13 1.72 30.70
C LEU A 454 -14.59 1.62 30.23
N LYS A 455 -14.83 1.04 29.05
CA LYS A 455 -16.17 0.78 28.51
C LYS A 455 -16.96 -0.25 29.35
N SER A 456 -16.31 -1.17 30.05
CA SER A 456 -16.92 -2.07 31.03
C SER A 456 -16.99 -1.49 32.45
N GLY A 457 -16.68 -0.20 32.65
CA GLY A 457 -16.83 0.50 33.92
C GLY A 457 -15.66 0.38 34.90
N ILE A 458 -14.46 -0.02 34.46
CA ILE A 458 -13.25 -0.05 35.29
C ILE A 458 -12.53 1.30 35.17
N SER A 459 -12.45 2.07 36.25
CA SER A 459 -11.89 3.44 36.21
C SER A 459 -10.38 3.48 35.99
N LEU A 460 -9.87 4.57 35.42
CA LEU A 460 -8.42 4.85 35.35
C LEU A 460 -7.71 4.79 36.71
N LYS A 461 -8.43 5.13 37.79
CA LYS A 461 -7.90 5.21 39.17
C LYS A 461 -7.74 3.83 39.83
N THR A 462 -8.34 2.80 39.23
CA THR A 462 -8.37 1.41 39.73
C THR A 462 -6.97 0.86 39.95
N GLN A 463 -6.71 0.29 41.13
CA GLN A 463 -5.41 -0.27 41.49
C GLN A 463 -5.25 -1.72 41.02
N PHE A 464 -4.05 -2.06 40.56
CA PHE A 464 -3.63 -3.41 40.17
C PHE A 464 -2.22 -3.71 40.67
N ASN A 465 -1.96 -4.97 41.05
CA ASN A 465 -0.64 -5.43 41.47
C ASN A 465 0.29 -5.59 40.25
N GLY A 466 1.22 -4.64 40.09
CA GLY A 466 2.15 -4.55 38.97
C GLY A 466 3.46 -5.35 39.15
N LEU A 467 3.63 -6.10 40.25
CA LEU A 467 4.87 -6.86 40.48
C LEU A 467 5.15 -7.87 39.36
N SER A 468 6.41 -7.96 38.94
CA SER A 468 6.91 -8.92 37.95
C SER A 468 7.99 -9.84 38.52
N PRO A 469 8.00 -11.16 38.20
CA PRO A 469 7.00 -11.88 37.38
C PRO A 469 5.66 -12.08 38.11
N GLY A 470 4.59 -12.34 37.34
CA GLY A 470 3.26 -12.68 37.85
C GLY A 470 2.67 -13.89 37.15
N TRP A 471 2.04 -14.78 37.91
CA TRP A 471 1.30 -15.94 37.40
C TRP A 471 -0.19 -15.66 37.49
N PHE A 472 -0.93 -15.98 36.42
CA PHE A 472 -2.35 -15.71 36.31
C PHE A 472 -3.11 -16.95 35.84
N ASN A 473 -4.28 -17.22 36.44
CA ASN A 473 -5.17 -18.30 36.01
C ASN A 473 -5.98 -17.90 34.75
N THR A 474 -6.87 -18.79 34.30
CA THR A 474 -7.76 -18.57 33.13
C THR A 474 -8.78 -17.45 33.32
N ASP A 475 -9.07 -17.05 34.56
CA ASP A 475 -9.99 -15.97 34.91
C ASP A 475 -9.27 -14.62 35.05
N GLY A 476 -7.93 -14.62 34.95
CA GLY A 476 -7.06 -13.46 35.09
C GLY A 476 -6.67 -13.10 36.52
N ASP A 477 -6.98 -13.93 37.52
CA ASP A 477 -6.56 -13.69 38.90
C ASP A 477 -5.08 -14.05 39.12
N ARG A 478 -4.38 -13.21 39.90
CA ARG A 478 -2.97 -13.39 40.22
C ARG A 478 -2.81 -14.49 41.27
N VAL A 479 -2.14 -15.59 40.91
CA VAL A 479 -1.98 -16.79 41.76
C VAL A 479 -0.52 -17.02 42.17
N ALA A 480 -0.27 -18.07 42.95
CA ALA A 480 1.07 -18.47 43.36
C ALA A 480 1.91 -18.97 42.16
N ALA A 481 3.23 -18.83 42.25
CA ALA A 481 4.14 -19.30 41.22
C ALA A 481 3.96 -20.81 40.94
N HIS A 482 3.99 -21.17 39.65
CA HIS A 482 3.82 -22.55 39.17
C HIS A 482 2.48 -23.23 39.57
N THR A 483 1.43 -22.46 39.88
CA THR A 483 0.07 -23.00 40.05
C THR A 483 -0.35 -23.74 38.76
N PRO A 484 -0.84 -25.00 38.81
CA PRO A 484 -1.24 -25.74 37.61
C PRO A 484 -2.29 -25.00 36.78
N GLY A 485 -2.04 -24.87 35.47
CA GLY A 485 -2.92 -24.13 34.55
C GLY A 485 -2.72 -22.60 34.54
N ALA A 486 -1.86 -22.05 35.40
CA ALA A 486 -1.52 -20.62 35.38
C ALA A 486 -0.38 -20.32 34.40
N SER A 487 -0.45 -19.17 33.72
CA SER A 487 0.62 -18.67 32.85
C SER A 487 1.41 -17.56 33.51
N GLU A 488 2.73 -17.58 33.28
CA GLU A 488 3.67 -16.56 33.76
C GLU A 488 3.77 -15.40 32.75
N PHE A 489 3.75 -14.16 33.27
CA PHE A 489 4.02 -12.95 32.50
C PHE A 489 4.98 -12.05 33.28
N SER A 490 5.95 -11.48 32.56
CA SER A 490 6.94 -10.54 33.09
C SER A 490 6.80 -9.17 32.44
N ASN A 491 7.14 -8.11 33.17
CA ASN A 491 7.26 -6.76 32.62
C ASN A 491 8.60 -6.58 31.90
N ASP A 492 8.58 -5.87 30.77
CA ASP A 492 9.79 -5.55 30.00
C ASP A 492 10.58 -4.38 30.64
N GLU A 493 9.88 -3.52 31.38
CA GLU A 493 10.42 -2.36 32.12
C GLU A 493 10.67 -2.71 33.60
N ALA A 494 11.50 -1.91 34.26
CA ALA A 494 11.89 -2.13 35.65
C ALA A 494 10.70 -2.13 36.63
N ASN A 495 10.74 -3.00 37.65
CA ASN A 495 9.70 -3.10 38.67
C ASN A 495 9.48 -1.76 39.40
N SER A 496 8.23 -1.30 39.46
CA SER A 496 7.81 -0.17 40.30
C SER A 496 8.15 -0.45 41.78
N PRO A 497 8.65 0.55 42.55
CA PRO A 497 8.87 0.41 43.99
C PRO A 497 7.56 0.30 44.78
N ASN A 498 6.43 0.71 44.21
CA ASN A 498 5.11 0.45 44.75
C ASN A 498 4.49 -0.77 44.03
N PRO A 499 4.11 -1.85 44.73
CA PRO A 499 3.48 -3.01 44.11
C PRO A 499 2.10 -2.72 43.49
N TYR A 500 1.38 -1.68 43.95
CA TYR A 500 0.07 -1.30 43.40
C TYR A 500 0.16 -0.01 42.58
N VAL A 501 -0.38 -0.05 41.36
CA VAL A 501 -0.41 1.10 40.45
C VAL A 501 -1.80 1.30 39.86
N ASN A 502 -2.12 2.54 39.49
CA ASN A 502 -3.32 2.86 38.70
C ASN A 502 -3.10 2.57 37.21
N LEU A 503 -4.15 2.66 36.40
CA LEU A 503 -4.08 2.37 34.96
C LEU A 503 -3.31 3.42 34.15
N VAL A 504 -3.20 4.68 34.62
CA VAL A 504 -2.39 5.71 33.94
C VAL A 504 -0.90 5.36 34.04
N ASP A 505 -0.44 4.99 35.23
CA ASP A 505 0.94 4.58 35.48
C ASP A 505 1.25 3.24 34.79
N ALA A 506 0.36 2.25 34.89
CA ALA A 506 0.50 0.98 34.18
C ALA A 506 0.49 1.13 32.64
N THR A 507 -0.19 2.15 32.09
CA THR A 507 -0.12 2.50 30.67
C THR A 507 1.25 3.10 30.32
N ALA A 508 1.72 4.06 31.13
CA ALA A 508 2.98 4.78 30.94
C ALA A 508 4.19 3.83 30.91
N ASP A 509 4.30 3.01 31.95
CA ASP A 509 5.38 2.04 32.15
C ASP A 509 5.06 0.69 31.46
N SER A 510 3.94 0.61 30.75
CA SER A 510 3.60 -0.50 29.85
C SER A 510 3.53 -1.87 30.53
N LEU A 511 3.09 -1.97 31.78
CA LEU A 511 3.21 -3.19 32.59
C LEU A 511 2.35 -4.36 32.06
N ASN A 512 3.00 -5.44 31.64
CA ASN A 512 2.35 -6.68 31.19
C ASN A 512 1.49 -7.30 32.31
N THR A 513 2.00 -7.31 33.54
CA THR A 513 1.33 -7.91 34.72
C THR A 513 0.06 -7.18 35.16
N VAL A 514 -0.18 -5.93 34.69
CA VAL A 514 -1.45 -5.22 34.88
C VAL A 514 -2.40 -5.44 33.70
N TYR A 515 -1.88 -5.49 32.47
CA TYR A 515 -2.73 -5.60 31.28
C TYR A 515 -3.33 -6.98 31.04
N VAL A 516 -2.68 -8.06 31.50
CA VAL A 516 -3.26 -9.41 31.49
C VAL A 516 -4.54 -9.50 32.35
N PRO A 517 -4.52 -9.22 33.68
CA PRO A 517 -5.74 -9.25 34.49
C PRO A 517 -6.79 -8.23 34.05
N LEU A 518 -6.37 -7.07 33.54
CA LEU A 518 -7.29 -6.06 33.00
C LEU A 518 -8.07 -6.58 31.77
N GLY A 519 -7.39 -7.28 30.86
CA GLY A 519 -8.02 -7.84 29.66
C GLY A 519 -8.99 -8.99 29.95
N PHE A 520 -8.69 -9.81 30.95
CA PHE A 520 -9.63 -10.82 31.45
C PHE A 520 -10.86 -10.18 32.10
N LYS A 521 -10.67 -9.21 33.02
CA LYS A 521 -11.77 -8.46 33.66
C LYS A 521 -12.66 -7.69 32.66
N ALA A 522 -12.07 -7.11 31.62
CA ALA A 522 -12.82 -6.47 30.53
C ALA A 522 -13.58 -7.48 29.64
N GLY A 523 -13.16 -8.75 29.66
CA GLY A 523 -13.66 -9.84 28.81
C GLY A 523 -13.00 -9.87 27.44
N SER A 524 -12.33 -10.97 27.09
CA SER A 524 -11.59 -11.10 25.83
C SER A 524 -12.43 -10.84 24.58
N GLN A 525 -13.69 -11.29 24.57
CA GLN A 525 -14.63 -11.02 23.47
C GLN A 525 -14.97 -9.51 23.33
N ASN A 526 -14.95 -8.73 24.42
CA ASN A 526 -15.16 -7.28 24.39
C ASN A 526 -13.92 -6.55 23.87
N VAL A 527 -12.71 -6.97 24.28
CA VAL A 527 -11.44 -6.46 23.73
C VAL A 527 -11.39 -6.70 22.22
N TYR A 528 -11.66 -7.93 21.76
CA TYR A 528 -11.75 -8.27 20.33
C TYR A 528 -12.77 -7.39 19.60
N ASN A 529 -13.98 -7.27 20.16
CA ASN A 529 -15.03 -6.47 19.54
C ASN A 529 -14.68 -4.98 19.51
N LEU A 530 -14.00 -4.42 20.50
CA LEU A 530 -13.58 -3.01 20.49
C LEU A 530 -12.40 -2.77 19.55
N ALA A 531 -11.47 -3.70 19.43
CA ALA A 531 -10.36 -3.61 18.47
C ALA A 531 -10.87 -3.62 17.01
N LYS A 532 -11.75 -4.57 16.68
CA LYS A 532 -12.52 -4.61 15.42
C LYS A 532 -13.41 -3.36 15.26
N ASP A 533 -14.08 -2.99 16.36
CA ASP A 533 -14.73 -1.72 16.70
C ASP A 533 -14.00 -0.47 16.14
N ALA A 534 -12.69 -0.42 16.41
CA ALA A 534 -11.78 0.68 16.08
C ALA A 534 -11.12 0.60 14.70
N GLY A 535 -11.38 -0.48 13.94
CA GLY A 535 -10.88 -0.63 12.56
C GLY A 535 -9.71 -1.60 12.38
N LEU A 536 -9.29 -2.34 13.43
CA LEU A 536 -8.32 -3.42 13.25
C LEU A 536 -8.98 -4.60 12.50
N PRO A 537 -8.31 -5.18 11.47
CA PRO A 537 -8.91 -6.22 10.65
C PRO A 537 -8.95 -7.58 11.37
N VAL A 538 -10.04 -8.32 11.17
CA VAL A 538 -10.31 -9.62 11.80
C VAL A 538 -9.14 -10.62 11.63
N HIS A 539 -8.49 -10.66 10.46
CA HIS A 539 -7.40 -11.61 10.20
C HIS A 539 -6.15 -11.43 11.07
N GLY A 540 -5.99 -10.28 11.75
CA GLY A 540 -4.93 -10.05 12.72
C GLY A 540 -5.41 -10.12 14.18
N LEU A 541 -6.73 -10.22 14.42
CA LEU A 541 -7.37 -10.35 15.73
C LEU A 541 -7.78 -11.80 16.07
N ASP A 542 -7.86 -12.66 15.07
CA ASP A 542 -8.43 -14.01 15.12
C ASP A 542 -7.42 -15.04 14.61
N ASP A 543 -6.23 -15.05 15.22
CA ASP A 543 -5.10 -15.91 14.87
C ASP A 543 -4.96 -17.17 15.74
N GLY A 544 -5.87 -17.34 16.70
CA GLY A 544 -5.93 -18.47 17.64
C GLY A 544 -5.80 -18.07 19.11
N HIS A 545 -5.12 -16.96 19.41
CA HIS A 545 -4.79 -16.55 20.79
C HIS A 545 -5.95 -15.91 21.58
N ARG A 546 -7.17 -15.95 21.03
CA ARG A 546 -8.34 -15.16 21.49
C ARG A 546 -8.97 -15.70 22.77
N GLY A 547 -8.36 -15.37 23.90
CA GLY A 547 -8.71 -15.86 25.23
C GLY A 547 -7.48 -16.02 26.14
N GLU A 548 -6.29 -15.96 25.56
CA GLU A 548 -5.01 -16.08 26.25
C GLU A 548 -4.49 -14.70 26.66
N GLY A 549 -3.70 -14.61 27.73
CA GLY A 549 -3.14 -13.34 28.22
C GLY A 549 -2.27 -12.62 27.18
N GLY A 550 -1.63 -13.37 26.28
CA GLY A 550 -0.78 -12.83 25.21
C GLY A 550 -1.54 -11.99 24.18
N PHE A 551 -2.83 -12.24 23.95
CA PHE A 551 -3.69 -11.40 23.10
C PHE A 551 -3.81 -9.98 23.66
N PHE A 552 -3.96 -9.82 24.97
CA PHE A 552 -3.99 -8.49 25.63
C PHE A 552 -2.65 -7.76 25.55
N LEU A 553 -1.56 -8.50 25.38
CA LEU A 553 -0.21 -7.97 25.16
C LEU A 553 0.14 -7.80 23.67
N GLY A 554 -0.83 -7.99 22.76
CA GLY A 554 -0.67 -7.75 21.33
C GLY A 554 0.08 -8.86 20.59
N GLN A 555 -0.13 -10.12 20.94
CA GLN A 555 0.00 -11.24 20.00
C GLN A 555 -1.10 -11.11 18.95
N SER A 556 -0.83 -10.29 17.94
CA SER A 556 -1.72 -9.91 16.85
C SER A 556 -0.88 -9.27 15.74
N ASP A 557 -0.95 -9.77 14.51
CA ASP A 557 -0.15 -9.28 13.37
C ASP A 557 -0.88 -8.20 12.57
N PHE A 558 -0.31 -7.00 12.47
CA PHE A 558 -0.90 -5.89 11.70
C PHE A 558 0.12 -5.13 10.87
N ALA A 559 -0.35 -4.50 9.79
CA ALA A 559 0.42 -3.52 9.02
C ALA A 559 0.28 -2.11 9.64
N PRO A 560 1.24 -1.18 9.43
CA PRO A 560 1.18 0.18 9.97
C PRO A 560 -0.10 0.95 9.66
N ILE A 561 -0.71 0.76 8.47
CA ILE A 561 -2.02 1.35 8.14
C ILE A 561 -3.16 0.91 9.08
N ASN A 562 -3.13 -0.34 9.55
CA ASN A 562 -4.15 -0.86 10.46
C ASN A 562 -4.03 -0.20 11.84
N GLN A 563 -2.80 -0.07 12.36
CA GLN A 563 -2.57 0.61 13.64
C GLN A 563 -2.83 2.11 13.54
N ALA A 564 -2.44 2.78 12.44
CA ALA A 564 -2.82 4.17 12.20
C ALA A 564 -4.35 4.34 12.16
N SER A 565 -5.09 3.39 11.58
CA SER A 565 -6.56 3.37 11.61
C SER A 565 -7.14 3.17 13.01
N GLY A 566 -6.58 2.27 13.82
CA GLY A 566 -7.05 2.03 15.18
C GLY A 566 -6.77 3.23 16.10
N TYR A 567 -5.60 3.83 15.99
CA TYR A 567 -5.23 5.05 16.71
C TYR A 567 -5.99 6.28 16.17
N SER A 568 -6.39 6.29 14.89
CA SER A 568 -7.34 7.27 14.33
C SER A 568 -8.69 7.25 15.05
N THR A 569 -9.20 6.06 15.42
CA THR A 569 -10.43 5.97 16.22
C THR A 569 -10.23 6.52 17.63
N ILE A 570 -9.10 6.25 18.28
CA ILE A 570 -8.76 6.79 19.61
C ILE A 570 -8.57 8.32 19.55
N ALA A 571 -7.95 8.85 18.49
CA ALA A 571 -7.75 10.29 18.30
C ALA A 571 -9.01 11.07 17.89
N ASN A 572 -10.10 10.36 17.54
CA ASN A 572 -11.34 10.91 17.01
C ASN A 572 -12.56 10.59 17.91
N GLY A 573 -12.38 10.60 19.23
CA GLY A 573 -13.49 10.44 20.19
C GLY A 573 -14.19 9.08 20.15
N GLY A 574 -13.48 8.01 19.76
CA GLY A 574 -14.04 6.68 19.58
C GLY A 574 -14.76 6.47 18.22
N GLN A 575 -14.68 7.42 17.29
CA GLN A 575 -15.33 7.37 15.98
C GLN A 575 -14.39 6.85 14.88
N TYR A 576 -14.59 5.59 14.47
CA TYR A 576 -13.91 5.00 13.31
C TYR A 576 -14.43 5.63 12.01
N ILE A 577 -13.52 5.90 11.08
CA ILE A 577 -13.78 6.30 9.69
C ILE A 577 -12.83 5.51 8.78
N THR A 578 -13.32 4.96 7.67
CA THR A 578 -12.49 4.19 6.72
C THR A 578 -11.25 4.97 6.24
N PRO A 579 -10.03 4.43 6.41
CA PRO A 579 -8.80 5.01 5.87
C PRO A 579 -8.84 5.09 4.34
N HIS A 580 -8.56 6.26 3.77
CA HIS A 580 -8.58 6.46 2.32
C HIS A 580 -7.55 7.48 1.84
N SER A 581 -7.03 7.25 0.62
CA SER A 581 -6.08 8.15 -0.07
C SER A 581 -6.70 8.93 -1.23
N ILE A 582 -7.83 8.48 -1.79
CA ILE A 582 -8.57 9.17 -2.87
C ILE A 582 -9.77 9.88 -2.25
N ARG A 583 -9.85 11.21 -2.37
CA ARG A 583 -11.03 11.98 -1.96
C ARG A 583 -12.16 11.85 -2.99
N TYR A 584 -11.81 11.97 -4.28
CA TYR A 584 -12.74 11.80 -5.39
C TYR A 584 -12.03 11.62 -6.74
N VAL A 585 -12.76 11.04 -7.68
CA VAL A 585 -12.42 10.92 -9.11
C VAL A 585 -13.43 11.75 -9.90
N ILE A 586 -12.98 12.46 -10.93
CA ILE A 586 -13.84 13.08 -11.95
C ILE A 586 -13.57 12.40 -13.29
N GLU A 587 -14.62 11.88 -13.92
CA GLU A 587 -14.57 11.30 -15.27
C GLU A 587 -14.68 12.41 -16.35
N PRO A 588 -14.24 12.16 -17.60
CA PRO A 588 -14.39 13.12 -18.71
C PRO A 588 -15.83 13.62 -18.93
N SER A 589 -16.83 12.79 -18.60
CA SER A 589 -18.26 13.10 -18.60
C SER A 589 -18.71 14.11 -17.52
N GLY A 590 -17.79 14.59 -16.67
CA GLY A 590 -18.08 15.44 -15.51
C GLY A 590 -18.62 14.67 -14.29
N LYS A 591 -18.90 13.37 -14.40
CA LYS A 591 -19.32 12.52 -13.28
C LYS A 591 -18.24 12.49 -12.20
N ARG A 592 -18.63 12.81 -10.96
CA ARG A 592 -17.77 12.73 -9.76
C ARG A 592 -18.11 11.50 -8.93
N THR A 593 -17.10 10.71 -8.59
CA THR A 593 -17.20 9.51 -7.74
C THR A 593 -16.32 9.69 -6.51
N SER A 594 -16.78 9.33 -5.32
CA SER A 594 -16.00 9.28 -4.08
C SER A 594 -16.05 7.87 -3.46
N PRO A 595 -15.07 7.46 -2.64
CA PRO A 595 -15.18 6.23 -1.87
C PRO A 595 -16.38 6.27 -0.92
N LYS A 596 -17.02 5.11 -0.74
CA LYS A 596 -17.96 4.88 0.36
C LYS A 596 -17.16 4.77 1.65
N LEU A 597 -17.16 5.82 2.46
CA LEU A 597 -16.56 5.80 3.79
C LEU A 597 -17.54 5.19 4.79
N GLU A 598 -17.13 4.12 5.46
CA GLU A 598 -17.85 3.58 6.61
C GLU A 598 -17.50 4.40 7.86
N LYS A 599 -18.49 4.60 8.73
CA LYS A 599 -18.34 5.33 10.00
C LYS A 599 -19.04 4.56 11.11
N ARG A 600 -18.40 4.43 12.27
CA ARG A 600 -18.88 3.60 13.39
C ARG A 600 -18.31 4.07 14.73
N THR A 601 -19.15 4.08 15.76
CA THR A 601 -18.73 4.32 17.14
C THR A 601 -18.18 3.03 17.76
N ALA A 602 -16.92 3.04 18.16
CA ALA A 602 -16.28 1.92 18.87
C ALA A 602 -16.52 2.01 20.40
N PHE A 603 -16.43 3.22 20.94
CA PHE A 603 -16.61 3.60 22.34
C PHE A 603 -17.02 5.08 22.41
N SER A 604 -17.41 5.58 23.59
CA SER A 604 -17.80 6.99 23.77
C SER A 604 -16.58 7.92 23.81
N ASP A 605 -16.82 9.21 23.58
CA ASP A 605 -15.79 10.26 23.70
C ASP A 605 -15.19 10.32 25.12
N ASP A 606 -16.00 10.11 26.17
CA ASP A 606 -15.49 10.05 27.56
C ASP A 606 -14.48 8.90 27.78
N VAL A 607 -14.76 7.70 27.25
CA VAL A 607 -13.79 6.58 27.23
C VAL A 607 -12.57 6.97 26.40
N SER A 608 -12.77 7.65 25.28
CA SER A 608 -11.69 8.12 24.40
C SER A 608 -10.74 9.09 25.11
N ARG A 609 -11.29 10.05 25.87
CA ARG A 609 -10.54 11.06 26.65
C ARG A 609 -9.72 10.42 27.77
N ASP A 610 -10.27 9.41 28.44
CA ASP A 610 -9.54 8.65 29.46
C ASP A 610 -8.38 7.82 28.86
N VAL A 611 -8.59 7.16 27.71
CA VAL A 611 -7.53 6.46 26.98
C VAL A 611 -6.44 7.44 26.51
N GLN A 612 -6.83 8.59 25.95
CA GLN A 612 -5.91 9.66 25.54
C GLN A 612 -5.08 10.18 26.72
N TYR A 613 -5.70 10.42 27.88
CA TYR A 613 -5.03 10.87 29.10
C TYR A 613 -3.99 9.86 29.60
N ALA A 614 -4.34 8.57 29.64
CA ALA A 614 -3.39 7.52 29.97
C ALA A 614 -2.23 7.41 28.96
N MET A 615 -2.50 7.62 27.67
CA MET A 615 -1.49 7.61 26.61
C MET A 615 -0.59 8.86 26.60
N GLN A 616 -1.00 9.99 27.17
CA GLN A 616 -0.12 11.15 27.40
C GLN A 616 0.94 10.87 28.48
N ALA A 617 0.64 10.02 29.47
CA ALA A 617 1.60 9.62 30.48
C ALA A 617 2.76 8.80 29.90
N VAL A 618 2.53 8.03 28.83
CA VAL A 618 3.57 7.29 28.10
C VAL A 618 4.66 8.20 27.55
N VAL A 619 4.27 9.35 26.99
CA VAL A 619 5.20 10.29 26.34
C VAL A 619 5.81 11.25 27.36
N SER A 620 5.04 11.71 28.35
CA SER A 620 5.54 12.66 29.36
C SER A 620 6.43 12.03 30.43
N LYS A 621 6.16 10.78 30.88
CA LYS A 621 6.91 10.13 31.96
C LYS A 621 7.21 8.64 31.79
N GLY A 622 6.56 7.95 30.85
CA GLY A 622 6.70 6.51 30.64
C GLY A 622 7.74 6.11 29.58
N THR A 623 7.42 5.05 28.83
CA THR A 623 8.29 4.41 27.81
C THR A 623 8.45 5.18 26.50
N GLY A 624 7.62 6.19 26.22
CA GLY A 624 7.55 6.90 24.94
C GLY A 624 8.31 8.23 24.85
N LYS A 625 9.16 8.55 25.83
CA LYS A 625 9.76 9.90 26.03
C LYS A 625 10.39 10.54 24.79
N ARG A 626 11.04 9.76 23.90
CA ARG A 626 11.67 10.30 22.68
C ARG A 626 10.66 10.97 21.73
N ALA A 627 9.39 10.56 21.76
CA ALA A 627 8.34 11.15 20.94
C ALA A 627 7.88 12.55 21.42
N ALA A 628 8.33 13.05 22.57
CA ALA A 628 7.90 14.34 23.09
C ALA A 628 8.38 15.52 22.21
N ILE A 629 7.48 16.40 21.79
CA ILE A 629 7.80 17.59 20.99
C ILE A 629 7.49 18.84 21.84
N PRO A 630 8.45 19.77 22.04
CA PRO A 630 8.22 20.98 22.82
C PRO A 630 7.02 21.80 22.33
N GLY A 631 6.13 22.19 23.24
CA GLY A 631 4.93 22.97 22.91
C GLY A 631 3.80 22.19 22.22
N ARG A 632 3.88 20.85 22.16
CA ARG A 632 2.81 19.98 21.62
C ARG A 632 2.34 18.99 22.67
N GLU A 633 1.02 18.87 22.82
CA GLU A 633 0.41 17.75 23.55
C GLU A 633 0.37 16.51 22.67
N ILE A 634 0.83 15.37 23.20
CA ILE A 634 0.96 14.12 22.45
C ILE A 634 0.48 12.95 23.29
N ALA A 635 -0.42 12.14 22.73
CA ALA A 635 -0.78 10.84 23.23
C ALA A 635 -0.11 9.76 22.35
N GLY A 636 0.47 8.72 22.94
CA GLY A 636 1.08 7.65 22.16
C GLY A 636 1.34 6.38 22.95
N LYS A 637 1.79 5.33 22.26
CA LYS A 637 2.17 4.06 22.88
C LYS A 637 3.27 3.34 22.10
N THR A 638 4.23 2.84 22.87
CA THR A 638 5.29 1.92 22.45
C THR A 638 4.76 0.50 22.26
N GLY A 639 5.21 -0.19 21.22
CA GLY A 639 5.09 -1.63 21.05
C GLY A 639 6.47 -2.27 20.92
N THR A 640 6.70 -3.32 21.68
CA THR A 640 7.84 -4.25 21.52
C THR A 640 7.24 -5.65 21.56
N THR A 641 7.78 -6.57 20.76
CA THR A 641 7.30 -7.96 20.69
C THR A 641 8.16 -8.90 21.54
N ASN A 642 7.63 -10.09 21.79
CA ASN A 642 8.43 -11.26 22.14
C ASN A 642 9.58 -11.42 21.13
N ASP A 643 10.74 -11.89 21.61
CA ASP A 643 12.00 -12.02 20.85
C ASP A 643 12.47 -10.74 20.12
N ASN A 644 11.90 -9.57 20.45
CA ASN A 644 12.15 -8.26 19.84
C ASN A 644 12.11 -8.25 18.30
N VAL A 645 11.36 -9.15 17.66
CA VAL A 645 11.28 -9.24 16.18
C VAL A 645 10.62 -8.04 15.51
N ALA A 646 9.81 -7.26 16.23
CA ALA A 646 9.32 -5.96 15.79
C ALA A 646 9.26 -4.92 16.93
N ALA A 647 9.36 -3.65 16.55
CA ALA A 647 9.29 -2.48 17.42
C ALA A 647 8.41 -1.39 16.77
N TRP A 648 7.60 -0.71 17.58
CA TRP A 648 6.53 0.17 17.12
C TRP A 648 6.41 1.42 17.97
N PHE A 649 6.10 2.55 17.34
CA PHE A 649 5.51 3.70 18.01
C PHE A 649 4.29 4.20 17.24
N SER A 650 3.16 4.28 17.93
CA SER A 650 1.92 4.88 17.41
C SER A 650 1.51 6.02 18.33
N GLY A 651 1.30 7.21 17.76
CA GLY A 651 0.99 8.41 18.53
C GLY A 651 0.41 9.53 17.70
N PHE A 652 -0.18 10.52 18.37
CA PHE A 652 -0.96 11.58 17.73
C PHE A 652 -1.03 12.88 18.52
N THR A 653 -1.23 13.97 17.79
CA THR A 653 -1.70 15.25 18.33
C THR A 653 -3.23 15.33 18.27
N PRO A 654 -3.89 16.00 19.24
CA PRO A 654 -5.34 16.02 19.35
C PRO A 654 -5.99 16.61 18.10
N LYS A 655 -6.96 15.89 17.52
CA LYS A 655 -7.82 16.33 16.39
C LYS A 655 -7.06 16.71 15.09
N GLN A 656 -5.74 16.50 15.02
CA GLN A 656 -4.89 16.96 13.91
C GLN A 656 -4.27 15.82 13.11
N MET A 657 -3.40 15.02 13.73
CA MET A 657 -2.56 14.07 12.99
C MET A 657 -2.18 12.86 13.84
N VAL A 658 -2.47 11.68 13.31
CA VAL A 658 -2.03 10.38 13.83
C VAL A 658 -0.90 9.86 12.96
N THR A 659 0.17 9.37 13.58
CA THR A 659 1.25 8.69 12.87
C THR A 659 1.63 7.40 13.57
N THR A 660 1.83 6.34 12.79
CA THR A 660 2.39 5.06 13.23
C THR A 660 3.69 4.80 12.48
N VAL A 661 4.71 4.39 13.24
CA VAL A 661 5.98 3.85 12.74
C VAL A 661 6.11 2.42 13.25
N GLY A 662 6.25 1.46 12.33
CA GLY A 662 6.58 0.08 12.64
C GLY A 662 7.92 -0.32 12.02
N MET A 663 8.72 -1.09 12.77
CA MET A 663 10.06 -1.53 12.39
C MET A 663 10.26 -3.02 12.67
N TRP A 664 10.91 -3.73 11.75
CA TRP A 664 11.21 -5.18 11.86
C TRP A 664 12.33 -5.58 10.90
N ARG A 665 12.75 -6.86 10.93
CA ARG A 665 13.77 -7.45 10.02
C ARG A 665 13.31 -8.80 9.50
N TYR A 666 13.66 -9.14 8.26
CA TYR A 666 13.43 -10.47 7.68
C TYR A 666 14.74 -11.15 7.22
N ARG A 667 14.72 -12.48 7.26
CA ARG A 667 15.83 -13.41 6.98
C ARG A 667 16.18 -13.55 5.50
N ASP A 668 15.21 -13.31 4.62
CA ASP A 668 15.34 -13.61 3.19
C ASP A 668 15.47 -12.39 2.27
N LYS A 669 16.15 -12.62 1.14
CA LYS A 669 16.28 -11.67 0.02
C LYS A 669 15.14 -11.79 -1.00
N ASP A 670 14.25 -12.77 -0.83
CA ASP A 670 13.10 -13.01 -1.72
C ASP A 670 11.88 -12.16 -1.28
N PRO A 671 11.36 -11.25 -2.13
CA PRO A 671 10.21 -10.43 -1.81
C PRO A 671 8.85 -11.17 -1.88
N LYS A 672 8.80 -12.48 -2.16
CA LYS A 672 7.56 -13.21 -2.51
C LYS A 672 7.01 -14.19 -1.46
N ARG A 673 7.45 -14.16 -0.19
CA ARG A 673 7.03 -15.14 0.84
C ARG A 673 6.53 -14.51 2.15
N HIS A 674 5.67 -15.25 2.84
CA HIS A 674 4.98 -14.81 4.04
C HIS A 674 5.92 -14.66 5.26
N ILE A 675 5.50 -13.78 6.15
CA ILE A 675 6.37 -13.14 7.16
C ILE A 675 6.68 -14.04 8.36
N LYS A 676 5.70 -14.79 8.88
CA LYS A 676 5.76 -15.42 10.21
C LYS A 676 6.92 -16.41 10.44
N ALA A 677 7.55 -16.96 9.39
CA ALA A 677 8.61 -17.97 9.53
C ALA A 677 10.04 -17.40 9.61
N HIS A 678 10.23 -16.10 9.35
CA HIS A 678 11.52 -15.57 8.87
C HIS A 678 11.94 -14.23 9.48
N SER A 679 11.43 -13.82 10.64
CA SER A 679 11.89 -12.59 11.30
C SER A 679 13.28 -12.75 11.94
N TYR A 680 14.05 -11.65 12.01
CA TYR A 680 15.22 -11.54 12.89
C TYR A 680 14.88 -10.64 14.10
N PRO A 681 15.37 -10.94 15.32
CA PRO A 681 15.33 -10.02 16.45
C PRO A 681 15.93 -8.64 16.12
N LEU A 682 15.42 -7.59 16.74
CA LEU A 682 16.02 -6.24 16.74
C LEU A 682 17.09 -6.10 17.84
N GLN A 683 17.91 -7.14 17.98
CA GLN A 683 19.05 -7.22 18.90
C GLN A 683 20.36 -6.99 18.13
N HIS A 684 21.24 -6.15 18.67
CA HIS A 684 22.52 -5.74 18.08
C HIS A 684 22.38 -5.28 16.61
N VAL A 685 21.57 -4.23 16.39
CA VAL A 685 21.20 -3.72 15.06
C VAL A 685 21.51 -2.23 14.96
N GLY A 686 22.35 -1.86 14.00
CA GLY A 686 22.90 -0.50 13.95
C GLY A 686 23.64 -0.19 15.25
N ASP A 687 23.41 1.00 15.81
CA ASP A 687 24.01 1.41 17.08
C ASP A 687 23.32 0.82 18.33
N TYR A 688 22.24 0.07 18.16
CA TYR A 688 21.38 -0.37 19.27
C TYR A 688 21.68 -1.82 19.70
N ALA A 689 21.97 -2.01 21.00
CA ALA A 689 21.99 -3.34 21.61
C ALA A 689 20.61 -4.02 21.57
N LEU A 690 19.55 -3.23 21.73
CA LEU A 690 18.15 -3.63 21.62
C LEU A 690 17.35 -2.44 21.04
N VAL A 691 16.49 -2.67 20.05
CA VAL A 691 15.53 -1.63 19.59
C VAL A 691 14.16 -1.93 20.16
N ASN A 692 13.65 -1.03 21.00
CA ASN A 692 12.29 -1.08 21.53
C ASN A 692 11.41 -0.05 20.81
N GLY A 693 10.09 -0.11 21.05
CA GLY A 693 9.16 0.91 20.54
C GLY A 693 9.48 2.34 21.00
N GLY A 694 10.16 2.51 22.14
CA GLY A 694 10.62 3.80 22.68
C GLY A 694 11.96 4.30 22.12
N ASP A 695 12.60 3.54 21.23
CA ASP A 695 13.89 3.86 20.62
C ASP A 695 13.70 4.46 19.22
N LEU A 696 14.33 3.89 18.18
CA LEU A 696 14.31 4.44 16.83
C LEU A 696 12.89 4.62 16.23
N PRO A 697 11.86 3.77 16.50
CA PRO A 697 10.49 4.03 16.05
C PRO A 697 9.89 5.32 16.63
N ALA A 698 10.16 5.63 17.91
CA ALA A 698 9.72 6.86 18.55
C ALA A 698 10.53 8.08 18.08
N GLN A 699 11.81 7.91 17.75
CA GLN A 699 12.65 8.95 17.15
C GLN A 699 12.18 9.32 15.74
N ILE A 700 11.99 8.32 14.86
CA ILE A 700 11.42 8.52 13.51
C ILE A 700 10.05 9.20 13.58
N TRP A 701 9.22 8.84 14.58
CA TRP A 701 7.94 9.50 14.83
C TRP A 701 8.16 10.97 15.22
N HIS A 702 9.09 11.26 16.14
CA HIS A 702 9.43 12.63 16.56
C HIS A 702 9.87 13.49 15.37
N ASP A 703 10.89 13.06 14.63
CA ASP A 703 11.51 13.88 13.59
C ASP A 703 10.57 14.10 12.39
N TYR A 704 9.73 13.11 12.08
CA TYR A 704 8.64 13.29 11.13
C TYR A 704 7.60 14.29 11.65
N MET A 705 7.09 14.11 12.87
CA MET A 705 6.00 14.92 13.43
C MET A 705 6.42 16.36 13.74
N THR A 706 7.61 16.60 14.28
CA THR A 706 8.20 17.93 14.47
C THR A 706 8.26 18.70 13.14
N GLY A 707 8.64 18.01 12.06
CA GLY A 707 8.64 18.59 10.72
C GLY A 707 7.25 18.68 10.07
N ALA A 708 6.28 17.84 10.44
CA ALA A 708 4.93 17.87 9.90
C ALA A 708 4.08 18.99 10.54
N LEU A 709 4.23 19.17 11.86
CA LEU A 709 3.54 20.17 12.69
C LEU A 709 4.19 21.57 12.62
N SER A 710 5.24 21.74 11.80
CA SER A 710 5.81 23.04 11.44
C SER A 710 5.38 23.51 10.04
N GLU A 711 4.68 22.68 9.27
CA GLU A 711 4.02 23.13 8.04
C GLU A 711 2.79 23.98 8.35
N SER A 712 2.61 25.10 7.63
CA SER A 712 1.57 26.11 7.91
C SER A 712 0.11 25.65 7.76
N LYS A 713 -0.11 24.38 7.40
CA LYS A 713 -1.40 23.69 7.32
C LYS A 713 -1.74 22.91 8.60
N TYR A 714 -0.73 22.66 9.44
CA TYR A 714 -0.81 21.89 10.69
C TYR A 714 -0.10 22.62 11.85
N SER A 715 0.26 23.89 11.67
CA SER A 715 1.03 24.70 12.61
C SER A 715 0.25 25.12 13.86
N ASP A 716 -1.07 25.23 13.77
CA ASP A 716 -1.92 25.60 14.91
C ASP A 716 -1.75 24.61 16.07
N VAL A 717 -1.80 25.07 17.31
CA VAL A 717 -1.73 24.19 18.49
C VAL A 717 -3.14 23.76 18.89
N THR A 718 -3.31 22.46 19.08
CA THR A 718 -4.53 21.84 19.60
C THR A 718 -4.25 21.18 20.95
N HIS A 719 -5.29 21.06 21.76
CA HIS A 719 -5.24 20.50 23.11
C HIS A 719 -6.20 19.31 23.25
N PHE A 720 -5.87 18.39 24.15
CA PHE A 720 -6.77 17.32 24.57
C PHE A 720 -7.89 17.87 25.46
N GLU A 721 -9.08 17.29 25.36
CA GLU A 721 -10.11 17.53 26.37
C GLU A 721 -9.70 16.84 27.69
N PRO A 722 -10.06 17.37 28.88
CA PRO A 722 -9.75 16.73 30.15
C PRO A 722 -10.31 15.29 30.24
N PRO A 723 -9.67 14.38 30.98
CA PRO A 723 -10.22 13.05 31.25
C PRO A 723 -11.63 13.15 31.87
N ALA A 724 -12.47 12.16 31.57
CA ALA A 724 -13.81 12.03 32.12
C ALA A 724 -13.83 11.23 33.44
N TYR A 725 -12.82 10.38 33.66
CA TYR A 725 -12.74 9.40 34.75
C TYR A 725 -13.98 8.50 34.83
N VAL A 726 -14.33 7.87 33.71
CA VAL A 726 -15.46 6.93 33.63
C VAL A 726 -15.24 5.70 34.52
N GLY A 727 -16.34 5.03 34.86
CA GLY A 727 -16.30 3.80 35.65
C GLY A 727 -15.96 4.02 37.13
N ASP A 728 -15.75 2.92 37.84
CA ASP A 728 -15.58 2.85 39.29
C ASP A 728 -14.25 2.17 39.67
N THR A 729 -13.79 2.38 40.90
CA THR A 729 -12.56 1.79 41.45
C THR A 729 -12.75 0.40 42.06
N ASP A 730 -13.99 0.03 42.42
CA ASP A 730 -14.32 -1.20 43.15
C ASP A 730 -14.04 -2.50 42.36
N GLN A 731 -13.78 -2.40 41.05
CA GLN A 731 -13.36 -3.54 40.21
C GLN A 731 -11.87 -3.89 40.32
N GLY A 732 -11.09 -3.11 41.06
CA GLY A 732 -9.65 -3.29 41.22
C GLY A 732 -9.24 -4.39 42.18
N GLN A 733 -7.93 -4.49 42.38
CA GLN A 733 -7.38 -5.13 43.56
C GLN A 733 -7.22 -4.05 44.62
N THR A 734 -7.98 -4.13 45.72
CA THR A 734 -7.68 -3.32 46.91
C THR A 734 -6.24 -3.61 47.33
N PRO A 735 -5.38 -2.60 47.49
CA PRO A 735 -4.13 -2.79 48.23
C PRO A 735 -4.46 -3.44 49.58
N PRO A 736 -3.67 -4.39 50.08
CA PRO A 736 -3.81 -4.80 51.48
C PRO A 736 -3.73 -3.52 52.33
N PRO A 737 -4.60 -3.35 53.34
CA PRO A 737 -4.72 -2.09 54.06
C PRO A 737 -3.34 -1.66 54.51
N SER A 738 -2.88 -0.50 54.01
CA SER A 738 -1.53 0.03 54.27
C SER A 738 -1.30 -0.04 55.76
N ALA A 739 -0.39 -0.92 56.18
CA ALA A 739 -0.46 -1.52 57.51
C ALA A 739 -0.56 -0.42 58.56
N THR A 740 -1.73 -0.31 59.21
CA THR A 740 -1.96 0.63 60.31
C THR A 740 -0.76 0.48 61.21
N PRO A 741 0.12 1.50 61.32
CA PRO A 741 1.48 1.29 61.78
C PRO A 741 1.40 0.64 63.14
N THR A 742 1.75 -0.66 63.20
CA THR A 742 1.64 -1.49 64.40
C THR A 742 2.29 -0.66 65.49
N PRO A 743 1.52 -0.15 66.47
CA PRO A 743 1.89 1.05 67.21
C PRO A 743 3.26 0.80 67.80
N THR A 744 4.28 1.43 67.20
CA THR A 744 5.67 1.04 67.41
C THR A 744 5.87 1.06 68.90
N GLU A 745 6.17 -0.10 69.51
CA GLU A 745 6.38 -0.18 70.95
C GLU A 745 7.41 0.88 71.29
N THR A 746 6.92 1.98 71.87
CA THR A 746 7.69 3.21 71.97
C THR A 746 8.80 2.86 72.93
N PRO A 747 10.05 2.71 72.44
CA PRO A 747 10.98 1.77 73.02
C PRO A 747 11.16 2.13 74.48
N THR A 748 10.56 1.33 75.36
CA THR A 748 10.29 1.75 76.73
C THR A 748 11.61 1.75 77.46
N CYS A 749 12.26 2.91 77.48
CA CYS A 749 13.55 3.11 78.11
C CYS A 749 13.39 2.88 79.62
N LEU A 750 13.55 1.62 80.03
CA LEU A 750 13.61 1.22 81.42
C LEU A 750 14.71 2.06 82.09
N PRO A 751 14.38 2.90 83.09
CA PRO A 751 15.40 3.67 83.78
C PRO A 751 16.44 2.71 84.38
N ASN A 752 17.71 3.09 84.26
CA ASN A 752 18.92 2.35 84.67
C ASN A 752 19.45 1.24 83.73
N GLN A 753 18.96 1.05 82.50
CA GLN A 753 19.74 0.30 81.49
C GLN A 753 20.78 1.19 80.79
N ASN A 754 21.98 1.28 81.37
CA ASN A 754 23.14 1.93 80.76
C ASN A 754 23.81 1.01 79.72
N PRO A 755 23.86 1.35 78.41
CA PRO A 755 24.40 0.46 77.38
C PRO A 755 25.92 0.23 77.42
N MET A 756 26.69 0.97 78.22
CA MET A 756 28.15 0.85 78.28
C MET A 756 28.63 0.01 79.48
N ARG A 757 28.33 -1.31 79.53
CA ARG A 757 28.95 -2.18 80.56
C ARG A 757 29.18 -3.68 80.34
N ASP A 758 28.91 -4.26 79.17
CA ASP A 758 29.02 -5.74 79.00
C ASP A 758 30.27 -6.28 78.28
N HIS A 759 31.11 -5.44 77.63
CA HIS A 759 32.19 -5.93 76.74
C HIS A 759 33.61 -5.45 77.08
N CYS A 760 33.88 -5.10 78.34
CA CYS A 760 35.25 -4.88 78.83
C CYS A 760 35.81 -6.19 79.43
N LYS A 761 36.62 -6.94 78.65
CA LYS A 761 37.43 -8.03 79.22
C LYS A 761 38.59 -7.44 80.04
N GLN A 762 38.78 -7.94 81.25
CA GLN A 762 39.95 -7.62 82.07
C GLN A 762 41.16 -8.44 81.61
N ASP A 763 42.33 -7.81 81.52
CA ASP A 763 43.61 -8.51 81.46
C ASP A 763 43.98 -9.00 82.86
N PRO A 764 44.34 -10.28 83.08
CA PRO A 764 44.76 -10.78 84.39
C PRO A 764 46.04 -10.15 84.94
N ASN A 765 46.90 -9.55 84.10
CA ASN A 765 48.17 -8.96 84.51
C ASN A 765 48.09 -7.42 84.48
N GLY A 766 47.81 -6.83 85.64
CA GLY A 766 47.56 -5.39 85.77
C GLY A 766 48.73 -4.50 85.30
N GLY A 767 48.58 -3.89 84.13
CA GLY A 767 49.41 -2.81 83.60
C GLY A 767 48.53 -1.74 82.94
N ASP A 768 48.67 -0.48 83.34
CA ASP A 768 47.74 0.58 82.97
C ASP A 768 48.05 1.17 81.58
N GLN A 769 47.48 0.58 80.54
CA GLN A 769 47.51 1.08 79.15
C GLN A 769 46.17 0.83 78.43
N GLY A 770 45.31 1.87 78.36
CA GLY A 770 44.29 2.06 77.32
C GLY A 770 43.30 0.92 77.04
N GLN A 771 42.16 0.88 77.74
CA GLN A 771 41.05 -0.03 77.38
C GLN A 771 40.43 0.33 76.02
N ASN A 772 40.67 -0.53 75.03
CA ASN A 772 40.21 -0.37 73.65
C ASN A 772 38.71 -0.71 73.48
N CYS A 773 37.83 0.21 73.90
CA CYS A 773 36.38 0.04 73.79
C CYS A 773 35.90 0.29 72.35
N GLN A 774 35.53 -0.76 71.63
CA GLN A 774 34.93 -0.63 70.30
C GLN A 774 33.53 0.01 70.39
N LEU A 775 33.37 1.18 69.78
CA LEU A 775 32.07 1.83 69.63
C LEU A 775 31.22 1.08 68.61
N HIS A 776 30.03 0.63 69.02
CA HIS A 776 29.03 0.12 68.10
C HIS A 776 28.45 1.25 67.23
N PRO A 777 28.36 1.10 65.89
CA PRO A 777 27.59 2.00 65.05
C PRO A 777 26.11 2.03 65.46
N ASN A 778 25.55 3.24 65.52
CA ASN A 778 24.24 3.54 66.09
C ASN A 778 23.08 2.64 65.62
N ARG A 779 22.21 2.23 66.56
CA ARG A 779 20.79 2.04 66.25
C ARG A 779 20.15 3.42 65.98
N PRO A 780 19.43 3.63 64.86
CA PRO A 780 18.63 4.83 64.70
C PRO A 780 17.45 4.84 65.69
N GLY A 781 17.19 5.96 66.38
CA GLY A 781 15.93 6.19 67.09
C GLY A 781 16.02 6.89 68.45
N CYS A 782 17.08 6.68 69.23
CA CYS A 782 17.22 7.33 70.54
C CYS A 782 17.92 8.69 70.41
N PRO A 783 17.35 9.79 70.93
CA PRO A 783 18.11 11.03 71.12
C PRO A 783 19.20 10.80 72.20
N PRO A 784 20.32 11.55 72.16
CA PRO A 784 21.24 11.58 73.29
C PRO A 784 20.51 12.11 74.54
N PRO A 785 20.86 11.65 75.75
CA PRO A 785 20.19 12.08 76.96
C PRO A 785 20.35 13.59 77.15
N THR A 786 19.23 14.33 77.11
CA THR A 786 19.17 15.75 77.45
C THR A 786 19.24 15.89 78.98
N GLY A 787 20.44 15.70 79.52
CA GLY A 787 20.73 16.03 80.91
C GLY A 787 20.63 17.53 81.13
N ASP A 788 19.59 17.96 81.85
CA ASP A 788 19.51 19.30 82.41
C ASP A 788 20.69 19.47 83.40
N PRO A 789 21.55 20.50 83.28
CA PRO A 789 22.83 20.55 83.99
C PRO A 789 22.68 20.99 85.47
N THR A 790 21.87 20.26 86.24
CA THR A 790 21.56 20.55 87.65
C THR A 790 21.61 19.30 88.55
N ASP A 791 22.68 18.50 88.43
CA ASP A 791 23.14 17.67 89.57
C ASP A 791 24.64 17.30 89.46
N HIS A 792 25.50 18.31 89.60
CA HIS A 792 26.91 18.08 89.95
C HIS A 792 27.05 18.00 91.47
N PRO A 793 27.51 16.88 92.06
CA PRO A 793 27.85 16.85 93.48
C PRO A 793 29.01 17.82 93.75
N THR A 794 28.93 18.55 94.85
CA THR A 794 29.86 19.63 95.17
C THR A 794 31.28 19.14 95.42
N CYS A 795 32.17 19.35 94.46
CA CYS A 795 33.57 19.66 94.73
C CYS A 795 33.74 21.16 94.42
N GLY A 796 34.01 21.98 95.45
CA GLY A 796 33.92 23.43 95.31
C GLY A 796 35.21 24.07 94.80
N ILE A 797 35.06 25.19 94.06
CA ILE A 797 35.75 26.47 94.33
C ILE A 797 35.21 27.57 93.38
N VAL A 798 34.62 28.62 93.98
CA VAL A 798 34.50 30.03 93.53
C VAL A 798 33.96 30.36 92.11
N GLY A 799 32.89 31.18 92.02
CA GLY A 799 32.67 32.06 90.85
C GLY A 799 31.22 32.45 90.49
N CYS A 800 30.76 33.61 90.97
CA CYS A 800 29.52 34.34 90.62
C CYS A 800 29.10 34.27 89.11
N GLN A 801 27.83 34.00 88.76
CA GLN A 801 26.65 34.93 88.71
C GLN A 801 26.79 36.11 87.71
N SER A 802 25.74 36.58 87.00
CA SER A 802 24.38 36.02 86.72
C SER A 802 23.57 36.86 85.71
N THR A 803 22.95 36.20 84.72
CA THR A 803 21.62 36.50 84.12
C THR A 803 21.43 37.89 83.41
N PRO A 804 20.21 38.37 83.01
CA PRO A 804 19.85 38.46 81.57
C PRO A 804 19.30 39.87 81.18
N PRO A 805 18.51 40.16 80.09
CA PRO A 805 17.22 39.53 79.75
C PRO A 805 16.86 39.39 78.23
N ARG A 806 15.67 38.84 77.97
CA ARG A 806 14.84 38.96 76.74
C ARG A 806 14.02 40.30 76.80
N PRO A 807 13.14 40.67 75.84
CA PRO A 807 12.90 40.18 74.46
C PRO A 807 12.76 41.34 73.41
N GLY A 808 12.44 40.98 72.16
CA GLY A 808 11.64 41.83 71.25
C GLY A 808 12.37 42.63 70.17
N GLY A 809 11.62 42.97 69.12
CA GLY A 809 11.91 44.04 68.15
C GLY A 809 10.64 44.88 67.96
N PRO A 810 10.47 45.68 66.88
CA PRO A 810 11.37 45.93 65.74
C PRO A 810 11.66 47.43 65.47
N GLY A 811 12.52 47.75 64.50
CA GLY A 811 12.44 49.03 63.75
C GLY A 811 13.76 49.76 63.43
N GLY A 812 13.66 50.75 62.53
CA GLY A 812 14.51 51.96 62.49
C GLY A 812 15.83 51.91 61.70
N GLY A 813 15.79 52.16 60.38
CA GLY A 813 16.99 52.21 59.53
C GLY A 813 17.74 53.56 59.44
N GLY A 814 18.79 53.57 58.59
CA GLY A 814 19.32 54.76 57.91
C GLY A 814 20.81 55.11 58.16
N GLY A 815 21.56 55.49 57.11
CA GLY A 815 22.86 56.16 57.30
C GLY A 815 23.97 56.14 56.22
N GLY A 816 23.70 56.52 54.97
CA GLY A 816 24.74 56.96 53.98
C GLY A 816 25.66 55.90 53.32
N GLY A 817 26.33 56.18 52.19
CA GLY A 817 26.19 57.34 51.30
C GLY A 817 27.26 57.46 50.18
N GLY A 818 26.84 57.67 48.92
CA GLY A 818 27.69 58.03 47.75
C GLY A 818 28.26 56.85 46.94
N GLY A 819 28.41 56.93 45.59
CA GLY A 819 27.90 57.94 44.65
C GLY A 819 28.48 57.81 43.21
N GLY A 820 27.61 57.92 42.18
CA GLY A 820 27.98 57.95 40.74
C GLY A 820 28.29 56.58 40.09
N GLY A 821 28.19 56.37 38.77
CA GLY A 821 27.69 57.24 37.69
C GLY A 821 28.22 56.82 36.30
N GLY A 822 27.38 56.85 35.23
CA GLY A 822 27.73 56.39 33.86
C GLY A 822 27.41 54.90 33.63
N GLN A 823 26.64 54.41 32.65
CA GLN A 823 26.07 54.89 31.37
C GLN A 823 26.87 54.57 30.07
N ASP A 824 26.19 53.88 29.15
CA ASP A 824 26.38 53.73 27.69
C ASP A 824 27.52 52.91 27.03
N THR A 825 27.16 52.34 25.84
CA THR A 825 28.00 51.84 24.71
C THR A 825 28.88 50.58 24.89
N GLN A 826 29.18 49.77 23.86
CA GLN A 826 28.45 49.37 22.63
C GLN A 826 29.10 48.11 21.98
N ALA A 827 28.37 47.49 21.03
CA ALA A 827 28.85 46.80 19.80
C ALA A 827 29.87 45.61 19.82
N GLN A 828 29.38 44.49 19.26
CA GLN A 828 29.97 43.70 18.14
C GLN A 828 31.47 43.29 18.12
N ALA A 829 31.73 41.97 18.20
CA ALA A 829 32.35 41.12 17.15
C ALA A 829 32.50 39.67 17.68
N ALA A 830 32.16 38.56 17.01
CA ALA A 830 32.11 38.19 15.59
C ALA A 830 33.49 37.99 14.91
N ARG A 831 34.18 36.87 15.18
CA ARG A 831 35.18 36.25 14.27
C ARG A 831 35.17 34.71 14.33
N PRO A 832 35.71 34.00 13.30
CA PRO A 832 35.22 32.65 12.98
C PRO A 832 36.31 31.59 12.63
N LEU A 833 35.82 30.44 12.16
CA LEU A 833 36.44 29.44 11.27
C LEU A 833 37.42 28.39 11.84
N LYS A 834 37.13 27.15 11.42
CA LYS A 834 37.98 25.95 11.30
C LYS A 834 38.34 25.18 12.58
N ASP A 835 38.57 23.87 12.50
CA ASP A 835 38.45 22.97 11.31
C ASP A 835 37.14 22.15 11.30
#